data_AF-A0A0A2WQG8-F1
#
_entry.id   AF-A0A0A2WQG8-F1
#
_cell.length_a   1.000
_cell.length_b   1.000
_cell.length_c   1.000
_cell.angle_alpha   90.00
_cell.angle_beta   90.00
_cell.angle_gamma   90.00
#
_symmetry.space_group_name_H-M   'P 1'
#
loop_
_entity.id
_entity.type
_entity.pdbx_description
1 polymer ?
#
loop_
_entity_poly.entity_id
_entity_poly.type
_entity_poly.pdbx_seq_one_letter_code
_entity_poly.pdbx_strand_id
1 'polypeptide(L)'
;MHSVPRRNATSPRRLAAWLSCVLACTGAGGAIAADGPQHVPSPDWRDQVLYFLMIDRFANGDPGNDDQHAGEYDPADGAKWSGGDLRGVRDRIPYIKALGATGVWITPPVANQWWNPRSHYGGYHGYWATDFSKVDAHFGTLADYQALARTLHGEHMVLVQDIVVNHTADFFKYDAPPDANDPAKGLAFVRDTQGQGAPTQAPFDRNDPRDPAQRAQGIYHWTPDIRDFGNDTQRLDCQLAGLDDMNTESPEVRRALRASYGQWIRDVGVDAFRVDTAFYVPPAYFLDFLHADDPQAPGIARVAAETGRKDFHVFGEGFALDKPFDDTQARRIDAYMRTPDGTRVLPGMIDFPLYGTALDVFARGAPTAQLGDRIRRRMQVHADPWRMPTFIDNHDVDRFLAQGDETGLKQALLMLMTLPGIPVIWQGTEQGFTDMRGSMFAGGHGSGGRDHFDQTAPMYQYLQRVIGMRRGDTLFSRGTPTVLRENTVGPGPIAWRIRGEDGAIAVVAINTADHSVLLDNIDTGAPPDTTLSTVFAIDQEIPSIAVDANGRSTTVLPPRSGVVWKSLGEVAADEFRVRPPTIDAMPQQVFTGDFTVEGTAVGAEPVRLVIDDDAVHGRTVTPKDGRWEAKIDTARMVDPNVEHTVVAYERASKNASERRTFKVARAWQAADSVDDPQGDDTGPSGRYTYPLDAGYATHPGDIEHVDVSTSGGALRIAIRMRAISTAWNPPNGFDHVAFSIFIDLPKPKGGARAMPLQNAELPDGMSWDVRLRANGWTNALFSSEGASATAEGTPVVPAARMQVDAKTRTVTFTLPATALLRATDLEDARVYITTWDYDGGWRALAPDAGPHAFGGGDAARDPRVLDAVGPIDIP
;
A
#
# COMPACT_ATOMS: atom_id res chain seq x y z
N MET A 1 -34.36 -22.88 -78.88
CA MET A 1 -34.06 -21.45 -79.14
C MET A 1 -33.86 -20.78 -77.78
N HIS A 2 -32.64 -20.84 -77.21
CA HIS A 2 -31.58 -19.78 -77.16
C HIS A 2 -32.05 -18.49 -76.44
N SER A 3 -31.37 -17.83 -75.50
CA SER A 3 -30.04 -17.93 -74.83
C SER A 3 -29.89 -16.76 -73.80
N VAL A 4 -29.39 -17.02 -72.57
CA VAL A 4 -28.28 -16.38 -71.77
C VAL A 4 -27.78 -14.93 -72.15
N PRO A 5 -27.21 -14.04 -71.24
CA PRO A 5 -27.38 -13.81 -69.76
C PRO A 5 -26.97 -12.40 -69.10
N ARG A 6 -27.03 -12.30 -67.74
CA ARG A 6 -26.12 -11.66 -66.69
C ARG A 6 -25.92 -10.10 -66.61
N ARG A 7 -25.53 -9.42 -65.49
CA ARG A 7 -25.04 -9.73 -64.10
C ARG A 7 -25.07 -8.49 -63.15
N ASN A 8 -25.43 -8.73 -61.88
CA ASN A 8 -24.96 -8.32 -60.52
C ASN A 8 -24.60 -6.88 -60.04
N ALA A 9 -24.89 -6.72 -58.73
CA ALA A 9 -24.86 -5.56 -57.83
C ALA A 9 -23.72 -5.58 -56.79
N THR A 10 -23.48 -4.43 -56.13
CA THR A 10 -23.27 -4.22 -54.66
C THR A 10 -23.14 -2.71 -54.34
N SER A 11 -23.70 -2.25 -53.20
CA SER A 11 -23.53 -0.88 -52.66
C SER A 11 -23.56 -0.86 -51.11
N PRO A 12 -23.02 0.18 -50.44
CA PRO A 12 -22.56 0.17 -49.04
C PRO A 12 -23.53 0.86 -48.06
N ARG A 13 -23.29 0.76 -46.75
CA ARG A 13 -23.97 1.56 -45.71
C ARG A 13 -23.03 1.98 -44.56
N ARG A 14 -22.88 3.30 -44.37
CA ARG A 14 -22.63 4.00 -43.09
C ARG A 14 -23.16 5.45 -43.15
N LEU A 15 -23.49 5.97 -41.96
CA LEU A 15 -23.77 7.36 -41.52
C LEU A 15 -25.20 7.96 -41.65
N ALA A 16 -25.80 8.20 -40.48
CA ALA A 16 -26.63 9.36 -40.10
C ALA A 16 -26.66 9.38 -38.54
N ALA A 17 -26.00 10.28 -37.83
CA ALA A 17 -26.34 11.68 -37.55
C ALA A 17 -27.73 11.84 -36.90
N TRP A 18 -27.75 12.02 -35.56
CA TRP A 18 -28.92 12.46 -34.79
C TRP A 18 -28.54 13.71 -34.01
N LEU A 19 -29.34 14.78 -34.18
CA LEU A 19 -29.25 16.04 -33.45
C LEU A 19 -30.57 16.26 -32.69
N SER A 20 -30.44 16.55 -31.40
CA SER A 20 -31.26 17.47 -30.59
C SER A 20 -32.75 17.18 -30.36
N CYS A 21 -33.05 16.77 -29.12
CA CYS A 21 -34.12 17.39 -28.33
C CYS A 21 -33.65 17.60 -26.90
N VAL A 22 -33.29 18.84 -26.59
CA VAL A 22 -33.08 19.36 -25.24
C VAL A 22 -34.47 19.56 -24.63
N LEU A 23 -34.82 18.77 -23.61
CA LEU A 23 -35.82 19.17 -22.63
C LEU A 23 -35.12 19.41 -21.31
N ALA A 24 -35.25 20.65 -20.84
CA ALA A 24 -34.86 21.06 -19.51
C ALA A 24 -35.70 20.30 -18.47
N CYS A 25 -35.05 19.58 -17.56
CA CYS A 25 -35.58 19.27 -16.25
C CYS A 25 -34.75 20.03 -15.21
N THR A 26 -35.28 21.17 -14.82
CA THR A 26 -34.92 21.89 -13.60
C THR A 26 -35.30 21.05 -12.37
N GLY A 27 -34.35 20.91 -11.44
CA GLY A 27 -34.52 20.73 -10.00
C GLY A 27 -35.72 19.93 -9.47
N ALA A 28 -35.44 18.70 -9.06
CA ALA A 28 -35.94 18.15 -7.81
C ALA A 28 -34.93 17.08 -7.34
N GLY A 29 -34.13 17.39 -6.33
CA GLY A 29 -33.41 16.38 -5.57
C GLY A 29 -34.44 15.49 -4.89
N GLY A 30 -34.71 14.31 -5.47
CA GLY A 30 -35.48 13.28 -4.79
C GLY A 30 -34.64 12.80 -3.61
N ALA A 31 -35.09 13.09 -2.39
CA ALA A 31 -34.52 12.50 -1.19
C ALA A 31 -34.56 10.97 -1.35
N ILE A 32 -33.40 10.32 -1.21
CA ILE A 32 -33.33 8.86 -1.09
C ILE A 32 -34.03 8.53 0.23
N ALA A 33 -35.23 7.97 0.16
CA ALA A 33 -35.96 7.56 1.35
C ALA A 33 -35.23 6.36 1.99
N ALA A 34 -35.02 6.41 3.30
CA ALA A 34 -34.43 5.33 4.08
C ALA A 34 -35.44 4.18 4.24
N ASP A 35 -35.68 3.43 3.16
CA ASP A 35 -36.79 2.48 3.07
C ASP A 35 -36.36 1.02 3.21
N GLY A 36 -35.06 0.71 3.24
CA GLY A 36 -34.56 -0.66 3.44
C GLY A 36 -34.80 -1.22 4.84
N PRO A 37 -34.65 -2.54 5.03
CA PRO A 37 -34.76 -3.16 6.36
C PRO A 37 -33.61 -2.71 7.27
N GLN A 38 -33.84 -2.67 8.57
CA GLN A 38 -32.78 -2.38 9.55
C GLN A 38 -31.82 -3.56 9.71
N HIS A 39 -32.28 -4.79 9.51
CA HIS A 39 -31.45 -5.99 9.63
C HIS A 39 -31.52 -6.84 8.36
N VAL A 40 -30.36 -7.29 7.90
CA VAL A 40 -30.20 -8.19 6.75
C VAL A 40 -29.35 -9.39 7.15
N PRO A 41 -29.50 -10.54 6.47
CA PRO A 41 -28.58 -11.67 6.65
C PRO A 41 -27.15 -11.29 6.26
N SER A 42 -26.16 -11.90 6.92
CA SER A 42 -24.76 -11.78 6.53
C SER A 42 -24.55 -12.21 5.07
N PRO A 43 -23.82 -11.43 4.25
CA PRO A 43 -23.45 -11.86 2.91
C PRO A 43 -22.34 -12.93 2.97
N ASP A 44 -22.00 -13.51 1.82
CA ASP A 44 -20.69 -14.15 1.69
C ASP A 44 -19.63 -13.05 1.60
N TRP A 45 -18.84 -12.91 2.66
CA TRP A 45 -17.84 -11.84 2.80
C TRP A 45 -16.79 -11.85 1.69
N ARG A 46 -16.49 -13.03 1.11
CA ARG A 46 -15.52 -13.17 0.02
C ARG A 46 -15.93 -12.44 -1.26
N ASP A 47 -17.24 -12.31 -1.47
CA ASP A 47 -17.82 -11.66 -2.65
C ASP A 47 -17.93 -10.14 -2.49
N GLN A 48 -17.55 -9.60 -1.32
CA GLN A 48 -17.69 -8.16 -1.04
C GLN A 48 -16.52 -7.35 -1.63
N VAL A 49 -16.83 -6.12 -2.03
CA VAL A 49 -15.88 -5.04 -2.31
C VAL A 49 -16.31 -3.85 -1.48
N LEU A 50 -15.48 -3.46 -0.51
CA LEU A 50 -15.80 -2.43 0.46
C LEU A 50 -15.25 -1.07 -0.01
N TYR A 51 -16.04 -0.02 0.21
CA TYR A 51 -15.60 1.37 0.06
C TYR A 51 -15.38 1.95 1.46
N PHE A 52 -14.13 2.21 1.83
CA PHE A 52 -13.75 2.77 3.11
C PHE A 52 -13.72 4.30 3.03
N LEU A 53 -14.34 4.98 3.99
CA LEU A 53 -14.42 6.43 4.06
C LEU A 53 -14.26 6.94 5.51
N MET A 54 -13.79 8.18 5.62
CA MET A 54 -13.77 8.93 6.88
C MET A 54 -14.91 9.93 6.86
N ILE A 55 -15.79 9.82 7.86
CA ILE A 55 -17.07 10.55 7.88
C ILE A 55 -16.83 12.05 7.69
N ASP A 56 -15.95 12.65 8.50
CA ASP A 56 -15.61 14.09 8.47
C ASP A 56 -15.05 14.59 7.12
N ARG A 57 -14.45 13.70 6.31
CA ARG A 57 -13.75 14.05 5.07
C ARG A 57 -14.49 13.62 3.82
N PHE A 58 -15.67 13.01 3.94
CA PHE A 58 -16.36 12.43 2.78
C PHE A 58 -17.39 13.38 2.17
N ALA A 59 -18.44 13.76 2.90
CA ALA A 59 -19.45 14.67 2.41
C ALA A 59 -20.18 15.35 3.57
N ASN A 60 -20.40 16.66 3.45
CA ASN A 60 -21.20 17.44 4.38
C ASN A 60 -22.66 17.49 3.88
N GLY A 61 -23.56 16.86 4.63
CA GLY A 61 -25.00 16.79 4.36
C GLY A 61 -25.85 17.67 5.28
N ASP A 62 -25.30 18.12 6.41
CA ASP A 62 -25.94 19.03 7.35
C ASP A 62 -24.92 20.03 7.97
N PRO A 63 -24.69 21.19 7.32
CA PRO A 63 -23.77 22.20 7.85
C PRO A 63 -24.16 22.77 9.23
N GLY A 64 -25.36 22.45 9.74
CA GLY A 64 -25.80 22.85 11.07
C GLY A 64 -25.11 22.13 12.22
N ASN A 65 -24.37 21.04 11.95
CA ASN A 65 -23.62 20.29 12.95
C ASN A 65 -22.08 20.43 12.83
N ASP A 66 -21.59 21.23 11.87
CA ASP A 66 -20.17 21.42 11.59
C ASP A 66 -19.37 22.00 12.77
N ASP A 67 -19.91 23.02 13.43
CA ASP A 67 -19.25 23.79 14.49
C ASP A 67 -20.08 23.72 15.77
N GLN A 68 -19.52 23.10 16.80
CA GLN A 68 -20.08 23.01 18.15
C GLN A 68 -19.61 24.16 19.06
N HIS A 69 -18.89 25.13 18.50
CA HIS A 69 -18.45 26.37 19.12
C HIS A 69 -17.44 26.17 20.28
N ALA A 70 -16.59 25.14 20.20
CA ALA A 70 -15.49 24.90 21.14
C ALA A 70 -14.09 25.08 20.51
N GLY A 71 -14.02 25.68 19.32
CA GLY A 71 -12.78 25.98 18.59
C GLY A 71 -12.18 24.80 17.82
N GLU A 72 -12.95 23.74 17.61
CA GLU A 72 -12.60 22.47 16.98
C GLU A 72 -12.77 22.47 15.46
N TYR A 73 -13.64 23.32 14.92
CA TYR A 73 -13.98 23.37 13.49
C TYR A 73 -13.16 24.43 12.76
N ASP A 74 -12.42 24.01 11.74
CA ASP A 74 -11.80 24.87 10.72
C ASP A 74 -11.36 23.99 9.53
N PRO A 75 -12.09 24.00 8.41
CA PRO A 75 -11.74 23.17 7.26
C PRO A 75 -10.41 23.59 6.58
N ALA A 76 -9.82 24.73 6.93
CA ALA A 76 -8.50 25.10 6.44
C ALA A 76 -7.37 24.35 7.16
N ASP A 77 -7.61 23.81 8.35
CA ASP A 77 -6.64 23.13 9.19
C ASP A 77 -6.89 21.61 9.22
N GLY A 78 -5.90 20.83 8.78
CA GLY A 78 -6.01 19.36 8.70
C GLY A 78 -6.13 18.66 10.05
N ALA A 79 -5.80 19.37 11.15
CA ALA A 79 -5.95 18.91 12.53
C ALA A 79 -7.37 19.12 13.09
N LYS A 80 -8.24 19.82 12.35
CA LYS A 80 -9.58 20.23 12.78
C LYS A 80 -10.67 19.52 11.99
N TRP A 81 -11.89 19.66 12.48
CA TRP A 81 -13.10 19.15 11.83
C TRP A 81 -13.36 19.91 10.52
N SER A 82 -13.81 19.19 9.50
CA SER A 82 -14.14 19.70 8.17
C SER A 82 -15.65 19.72 7.89
N GLY A 83 -16.46 18.98 8.65
CA GLY A 83 -17.93 19.01 8.59
C GLY A 83 -18.57 17.87 7.79
N GLY A 84 -17.83 16.81 7.45
CA GLY A 84 -18.44 15.63 6.85
C GLY A 84 -19.27 14.82 7.86
N ASP A 85 -20.41 14.26 7.44
CA ASP A 85 -21.40 13.67 8.34
C ASP A 85 -22.12 12.43 7.75
N LEU A 86 -22.89 11.73 8.58
CA LEU A 86 -23.59 10.50 8.20
C LEU A 86 -24.67 10.73 7.14
N ARG A 87 -25.28 11.92 7.11
CA ARG A 87 -26.26 12.29 6.10
C ARG A 87 -25.58 12.51 4.75
N GLY A 88 -24.42 13.17 4.72
CA GLY A 88 -23.61 13.34 3.52
C GLY A 88 -23.14 11.99 2.97
N VAL A 89 -22.70 11.07 3.84
CA VAL A 89 -22.40 9.68 3.43
C VAL A 89 -23.63 9.01 2.79
N ARG A 90 -24.79 9.10 3.45
CA ARG A 90 -26.06 8.54 2.94
C ARG A 90 -26.42 9.12 1.56
N ASP A 91 -26.29 10.42 1.39
CA ASP A 91 -26.65 11.12 0.15
C ASP A 91 -25.71 10.74 -1.02
N ARG A 92 -24.53 10.17 -0.73
CA ARG A 92 -23.54 9.70 -1.72
C ARG A 92 -23.54 8.18 -1.95
N ILE A 93 -24.42 7.40 -1.31
CA ILE A 93 -24.54 5.95 -1.57
C ILE A 93 -24.75 5.61 -3.05
N PRO A 94 -25.55 6.35 -3.85
CA PRO A 94 -25.67 6.06 -5.29
C PRO A 94 -24.34 6.17 -6.05
N TYR A 95 -23.46 7.09 -5.65
CA TYR A 95 -22.13 7.24 -6.25
C TYR A 95 -21.23 6.03 -5.93
N ILE A 96 -21.23 5.57 -4.68
CA ILE A 96 -20.47 4.40 -4.23
C ILE A 96 -21.01 3.13 -4.92
N LYS A 97 -22.33 2.98 -5.01
CA LYS A 97 -22.98 1.85 -5.70
C LYS A 97 -22.68 1.83 -7.18
N ALA A 98 -22.70 2.99 -7.85
CA ALA A 98 -22.40 3.10 -9.27
C ALA A 98 -20.95 2.72 -9.60
N LEU A 99 -20.02 2.94 -8.66
CA LEU A 99 -18.63 2.48 -8.75
C LEU A 99 -18.55 0.94 -8.73
N GLY A 100 -19.52 0.29 -8.09
CA GLY A 100 -19.65 -1.17 -8.01
C GLY A 100 -19.33 -1.76 -6.65
N ALA A 101 -19.03 -0.94 -5.63
CA ALA A 101 -18.85 -1.43 -4.27
C ALA A 101 -20.13 -2.09 -3.73
N THR A 102 -19.98 -3.03 -2.82
CA THR A 102 -21.08 -3.82 -2.20
C THR A 102 -21.23 -3.53 -0.70
N GLY A 103 -20.37 -2.70 -0.15
CA GLY A 103 -20.47 -2.28 1.25
C GLY A 103 -19.70 -1.00 1.49
N VAL A 104 -20.03 -0.34 2.60
CA VAL A 104 -19.34 0.85 3.08
C VAL A 104 -18.72 0.54 4.42
N TRP A 105 -17.44 0.84 4.57
CA TRP A 105 -16.75 0.91 5.85
C TRP A 105 -16.61 2.37 6.24
N ILE A 106 -17.09 2.74 7.43
CA ILE A 106 -16.94 4.08 8.00
C ILE A 106 -16.00 4.05 9.21
N THR A 107 -15.21 5.11 9.40
CA THR A 107 -14.48 5.40 10.65
C THR A 107 -15.44 5.43 11.86
N PRO A 108 -14.96 5.37 13.12
CA PRO A 108 -15.86 5.18 14.25
C PRO A 108 -16.84 6.37 14.38
N PRO A 109 -18.16 6.13 14.43
CA PRO A 109 -19.17 7.19 14.48
C PRO A 109 -19.45 7.68 15.91
N VAL A 110 -18.71 7.17 16.89
CA VAL A 110 -19.00 7.35 18.32
C VAL A 110 -18.67 8.76 18.81
N ALA A 111 -19.13 9.17 19.99
CA ALA A 111 -18.78 10.49 20.53
C ALA A 111 -17.29 10.58 20.86
N ASN A 112 -16.65 11.68 20.44
CA ASN A 112 -15.20 11.88 20.48
C ASN A 112 -14.77 13.09 21.32
N GLN A 113 -13.49 13.14 21.66
CA GLN A 113 -12.84 14.34 22.18
C GLN A 113 -12.65 15.32 21.02
N TRP A 114 -13.31 16.48 21.09
CA TRP A 114 -13.39 17.37 19.93
C TRP A 114 -12.09 18.11 19.63
N TRP A 115 -11.44 18.64 20.67
CA TRP A 115 -10.15 19.31 20.55
C TRP A 115 -9.30 19.08 21.79
N ASN A 116 -8.08 18.60 21.56
CA ASN A 116 -7.10 18.41 22.60
C ASN A 116 -6.09 19.58 22.59
N PRO A 117 -6.09 20.44 23.62
CA PRO A 117 -5.22 21.61 23.65
C PRO A 117 -3.74 21.26 23.90
N ARG A 118 -3.43 20.04 24.33
CA ARG A 118 -2.06 19.56 24.54
C ARG A 118 -1.43 19.13 23.22
N SER A 119 -2.15 18.35 22.42
CA SER A 119 -1.66 17.86 21.12
C SER A 119 -1.98 18.80 19.95
N HIS A 120 -2.81 19.83 20.17
CA HIS A 120 -3.30 20.73 19.13
C HIS A 120 -3.96 19.98 17.96
N TYR A 121 -4.80 19.00 18.29
CA TYR A 121 -5.42 18.12 17.32
C TYR A 121 -6.85 17.76 17.75
N GLY A 122 -7.73 17.50 16.79
CA GLY A 122 -9.14 17.16 17.02
C GLY A 122 -9.48 15.71 16.68
N GLY A 123 -10.45 15.14 17.39
CA GLY A 123 -10.93 13.77 17.21
C GLY A 123 -11.83 13.53 15.99
N TYR A 124 -11.69 14.32 14.92
CA TYR A 124 -12.51 14.24 13.70
C TYR A 124 -12.48 12.87 13.01
N HIS A 125 -11.40 12.11 13.25
CA HIS A 125 -11.17 10.79 12.69
C HIS A 125 -11.97 9.68 13.39
N GLY A 126 -12.53 9.94 14.58
CA GLY A 126 -13.41 9.00 15.28
C GLY A 126 -12.75 8.12 16.34
N TYR A 127 -11.42 8.13 16.46
CA TYR A 127 -10.66 7.20 17.31
C TYR A 127 -10.44 7.66 18.76
N TRP A 128 -10.95 8.83 19.14
CA TRP A 128 -10.78 9.42 20.47
C TRP A 128 -12.08 9.38 21.25
N ALA A 129 -12.58 8.18 21.50
CA ALA A 129 -13.88 7.97 22.09
C ALA A 129 -14.00 8.60 23.50
N THR A 130 -15.11 9.31 23.73
CA THR A 130 -15.58 9.77 25.05
C THR A 130 -16.83 9.02 25.49
N ASP A 131 -17.59 8.47 24.53
CA ASP A 131 -18.72 7.57 24.77
C ASP A 131 -18.92 6.65 23.57
N PHE A 132 -18.62 5.37 23.73
CA PHE A 132 -18.74 4.34 22.70
C PHE A 132 -20.19 4.00 22.31
N SER A 133 -21.18 4.50 23.06
CA SER A 133 -22.60 4.19 22.88
C SER A 133 -23.43 5.33 22.26
N LYS A 134 -22.80 6.48 22.00
CA LYS A 134 -23.45 7.66 21.39
C LYS A 134 -22.80 8.01 20.07
N VAL A 135 -23.58 8.55 19.13
CA VAL A 135 -23.07 9.15 17.89
C VAL A 135 -22.42 10.49 18.22
N ASP A 136 -21.30 10.84 17.56
CA ASP A 136 -20.72 12.19 17.70
C ASP A 136 -21.68 13.27 17.18
N ALA A 137 -21.74 14.40 17.89
CA ALA A 137 -22.61 15.52 17.53
C ALA A 137 -22.29 16.09 16.14
N HIS A 138 -21.04 16.04 15.70
CA HIS A 138 -20.64 16.50 14.35
C HIS A 138 -21.09 15.54 13.24
N PHE A 139 -21.25 14.25 13.56
CA PHE A 139 -21.67 13.24 12.57
C PHE A 139 -23.19 13.15 12.40
N GLY A 140 -23.94 13.66 13.38
CA GLY A 140 -25.40 13.70 13.39
C GLY A 140 -26.02 12.93 14.56
N THR A 141 -27.13 12.27 14.32
CA THR A 141 -27.90 11.57 15.37
C THR A 141 -27.93 10.06 15.16
N LEU A 142 -28.39 9.31 16.19
CA LEU A 142 -28.68 7.88 16.05
C LEU A 142 -29.67 7.60 14.90
N ALA A 143 -30.64 8.51 14.68
CA ALA A 143 -31.60 8.37 13.59
C ALA A 143 -30.94 8.54 12.21
N ASP A 144 -29.96 9.42 12.08
CA ASP A 144 -29.18 9.56 10.84
C ASP A 144 -28.36 8.30 10.58
N TYR A 145 -27.78 7.71 11.63
CA TYR A 145 -27.02 6.47 11.49
C TYR A 145 -27.91 5.28 11.08
N GLN A 146 -29.08 5.16 11.71
CA GLN A 146 -30.12 4.19 11.31
C GLN A 146 -30.56 4.41 9.86
N ALA A 147 -30.74 5.67 9.45
CA ALA A 147 -31.11 5.99 8.07
C ALA A 147 -30.01 5.58 7.08
N LEU A 148 -28.73 5.80 7.39
CA LEU A 148 -27.62 5.33 6.57
C LEU A 148 -27.64 3.80 6.40
N ALA A 149 -27.75 3.05 7.50
CA ALA A 149 -27.79 1.59 7.46
C ALA A 149 -28.98 1.08 6.62
N ARG A 150 -30.18 1.65 6.82
CA ARG A 150 -31.37 1.30 6.04
C ARG A 150 -31.23 1.64 4.55
N THR A 151 -30.59 2.76 4.21
CA THR A 151 -30.29 3.09 2.81
C THR A 151 -29.35 2.07 2.19
N LEU A 152 -28.25 1.71 2.88
CA LEU A 152 -27.33 0.66 2.42
C LEU A 152 -28.04 -0.68 2.20
N HIS A 153 -28.81 -1.15 3.18
CA HIS A 153 -29.54 -2.41 3.07
C HIS A 153 -30.59 -2.41 1.96
N GLY A 154 -31.28 -1.27 1.75
CA GLY A 154 -32.23 -1.09 0.65
C GLY A 154 -31.56 -1.19 -0.73
N GLU A 155 -30.28 -0.84 -0.80
CA GLU A 155 -29.45 -0.94 -1.99
C GLU A 155 -28.68 -2.27 -2.11
N HIS A 156 -28.93 -3.23 -1.21
CA HIS A 156 -28.23 -4.51 -1.05
C HIS A 156 -26.73 -4.35 -0.75
N MET A 157 -26.39 -3.36 0.05
CA MET A 157 -25.04 -3.09 0.52
C MET A 157 -24.94 -3.31 2.03
N VAL A 158 -23.74 -3.67 2.49
CA VAL A 158 -23.46 -3.86 3.93
C VAL A 158 -22.77 -2.65 4.57
N LEU A 159 -22.98 -2.48 5.87
CA LEU A 159 -22.33 -1.47 6.71
C LEU A 159 -21.28 -2.11 7.62
N VAL A 160 -20.02 -1.71 7.44
CA VAL A 160 -18.90 -2.04 8.34
C VAL A 160 -18.62 -0.82 9.22
N GLN A 161 -18.67 -1.01 10.54
CA GLN A 161 -18.32 0.03 11.50
C GLN A 161 -16.91 -0.21 12.03
N ASP A 162 -16.09 0.83 12.03
CA ASP A 162 -14.84 0.83 12.78
C ASP A 162 -15.10 0.95 14.29
N ILE A 163 -14.38 0.16 15.08
CA ILE A 163 -14.52 0.09 16.53
C ILE A 163 -13.16 0.15 17.23
N VAL A 164 -13.12 0.86 18.36
CA VAL A 164 -11.93 0.96 19.20
C VAL A 164 -12.13 0.17 20.48
N VAL A 165 -11.25 -0.78 20.74
CA VAL A 165 -11.31 -1.62 21.95
C VAL A 165 -10.08 -1.46 22.84
N ASN A 166 -9.06 -0.74 22.37
CA ASN A 166 -7.79 -0.52 23.09
C ASN A 166 -7.84 0.67 24.05
N HIS A 167 -8.29 1.83 23.57
CA HIS A 167 -8.15 3.10 24.29
C HIS A 167 -9.44 3.95 24.25
N THR A 168 -9.51 4.93 25.15
CA THR A 168 -10.38 6.12 24.99
C THR A 168 -9.59 7.29 24.39
N ALA A 169 -10.14 8.52 24.40
CA ALA A 169 -9.36 9.71 24.11
C ALA A 169 -8.20 9.95 25.11
N ASP A 170 -7.34 10.93 24.80
CA ASP A 170 -6.24 11.40 25.67
C ASP A 170 -6.79 12.35 26.76
N PHE A 171 -7.08 11.80 27.94
CA PHE A 171 -7.47 12.56 29.14
C PHE A 171 -6.43 12.52 30.25
N PHE A 172 -5.42 11.66 30.17
CA PHE A 172 -4.31 11.69 31.11
C PHE A 172 -2.98 11.25 30.51
N LYS A 173 -1.90 11.88 31.00
CA LYS A 173 -0.51 11.51 30.71
C LYS A 173 0.11 10.83 31.92
N TYR A 174 0.96 9.84 31.67
CA TYR A 174 1.72 9.15 32.70
C TYR A 174 3.24 9.22 32.42
N ASP A 175 3.96 10.06 33.17
CA ASP A 175 5.39 10.36 32.94
C ASP A 175 6.34 9.68 33.96
N ALA A 176 5.99 8.50 34.47
CA ALA A 176 6.83 7.74 35.38
C ALA A 176 6.77 6.23 35.08
N PRO A 177 7.77 5.44 35.54
CA PRO A 177 7.60 4.00 35.62
C PRO A 177 6.40 3.65 36.53
N PRO A 178 5.62 2.60 36.21
CA PRO A 178 4.52 2.16 37.06
C PRO A 178 4.98 1.88 38.50
N ASP A 179 4.25 2.41 39.48
CA ASP A 179 4.51 2.17 40.91
C ASP A 179 3.24 1.66 41.58
N ALA A 180 3.23 0.37 41.92
CA ALA A 180 2.07 -0.27 42.54
C ALA A 180 1.68 0.34 43.90
N ASN A 181 2.60 1.04 44.57
CA ASN A 181 2.33 1.72 45.84
C ASN A 181 1.82 3.17 45.66
N ASP A 182 2.09 3.77 44.50
CA ASP A 182 1.68 5.13 44.15
C ASP A 182 1.33 5.22 42.66
N PRO A 183 0.17 4.69 42.23
CA PRO A 183 -0.25 4.70 40.83
C PRO A 183 -0.63 6.09 40.32
N ALA A 184 -0.54 7.14 41.16
CA ALA A 184 -0.72 8.53 40.73
C ALA A 184 0.62 9.22 40.43
N LYS A 185 1.75 8.53 40.66
CA LYS A 185 3.08 9.09 40.47
C LYS A 185 3.33 9.35 38.98
N GLY A 186 3.58 10.62 38.65
CA GLY A 186 3.80 11.05 37.27
C GLY A 186 2.51 11.25 36.46
N LEU A 187 1.34 11.13 37.08
CA LEU A 187 0.05 11.35 36.42
C LEU A 187 -0.25 12.85 36.27
N ALA A 188 -0.68 13.26 35.08
CA ALA A 188 -1.22 14.59 34.81
C ALA A 188 -2.49 14.49 33.96
N PHE A 189 -3.58 15.15 34.39
CA PHE A 189 -4.83 15.16 33.64
C PHE A 189 -4.80 16.21 32.52
N VAL A 190 -5.33 15.84 31.37
CA VAL A 190 -5.59 16.69 30.22
C VAL A 190 -7.07 17.03 30.21
N ARG A 191 -7.39 18.31 30.01
CA ARG A 191 -8.77 18.76 29.79
C ARG A 191 -8.94 19.20 28.36
N ASP A 192 -10.03 18.80 27.73
CA ASP A 192 -10.41 19.30 26.41
C ASP A 192 -10.93 20.76 26.49
N THR A 193 -11.28 21.34 25.34
CA THR A 193 -11.84 22.71 25.27
C THR A 193 -13.20 22.87 25.91
N GLN A 194 -13.92 21.78 26.16
CA GLN A 194 -15.16 21.77 26.94
C GLN A 194 -14.90 21.64 28.45
N GLY A 195 -13.65 21.45 28.86
CA GLY A 195 -13.27 21.22 30.25
C GLY A 195 -13.45 19.78 30.72
N GLN A 196 -13.80 18.83 29.84
CA GLN A 196 -13.88 17.41 30.15
C GLN A 196 -12.47 16.87 30.44
N GLY A 197 -12.31 16.15 31.56
CA GLY A 197 -11.05 15.54 31.97
C GLY A 197 -11.12 14.02 32.10
N ALA A 198 -12.19 13.42 31.58
CA ALA A 198 -12.45 11.99 31.57
C ALA A 198 -13.50 11.68 30.49
N PRO A 199 -13.59 10.43 30.00
CA PRO A 199 -14.72 9.98 29.20
C PRO A 199 -16.06 10.18 29.93
N THR A 200 -17.14 10.29 29.17
CA THR A 200 -18.49 10.51 29.71
C THR A 200 -19.27 9.21 29.96
N GLN A 201 -18.82 8.09 29.39
CA GLN A 201 -19.44 6.79 29.53
C GLN A 201 -18.87 6.00 30.72
N ALA A 202 -19.72 5.44 31.57
CA ALA A 202 -19.30 4.44 32.56
C ALA A 202 -18.99 3.08 31.91
N PRO A 203 -17.96 2.34 32.35
CA PRO A 203 -17.07 2.64 33.47
C PRO A 203 -15.84 3.49 33.08
N PHE A 204 -15.73 3.94 31.83
CA PHE A 204 -14.58 4.69 31.33
C PHE A 204 -14.43 6.08 31.98
N ASP A 205 -15.48 6.60 32.60
CA ASP A 205 -15.45 7.79 33.46
C ASP A 205 -14.60 7.63 34.74
N ARG A 206 -14.07 6.42 35.01
CA ARG A 206 -13.27 6.07 36.20
C ARG A 206 -11.75 6.16 35.96
N ASN A 207 -11.28 7.33 35.54
CA ASN A 207 -9.88 7.56 35.16
C ASN A 207 -8.98 8.21 36.24
N ASP A 208 -9.35 8.15 37.53
CA ASP A 208 -8.55 8.72 38.62
C ASP A 208 -8.01 7.65 39.60
N PRO A 209 -6.72 7.25 39.51
CA PRO A 209 -6.13 6.24 40.37
C PRO A 209 -5.94 6.70 41.83
N ARG A 210 -6.12 8.00 42.11
CA ARG A 210 -6.08 8.53 43.49
C ARG A 210 -7.33 8.14 44.27
N ASP A 211 -8.45 7.95 43.59
CA ASP A 211 -9.69 7.42 44.17
C ASP A 211 -9.55 5.91 44.41
N PRO A 212 -9.59 5.43 45.67
CA PRO A 212 -9.47 4.01 45.97
C PRO A 212 -10.54 3.13 45.31
N ALA A 213 -11.75 3.67 45.06
CA ALA A 213 -12.82 2.92 44.42
C ALA A 213 -12.52 2.69 42.93
N GLN A 214 -12.12 3.74 42.22
CA GLN A 214 -11.77 3.65 40.79
C GLN A 214 -10.52 2.79 40.59
N ARG A 215 -9.52 2.96 41.45
CA ARG A 215 -8.32 2.11 41.45
C ARG A 215 -8.66 0.63 41.63
N ALA A 216 -9.65 0.30 42.46
CA ALA A 216 -10.09 -1.08 42.65
C ALA A 216 -10.86 -1.65 41.45
N GLN A 217 -11.51 -0.80 40.65
CA GLN A 217 -12.17 -1.23 39.40
C GLN A 217 -11.16 -1.55 38.30
N GLY A 218 -10.01 -0.86 38.29
CA GLY A 218 -8.91 -1.15 37.39
C GLY A 218 -9.29 -1.01 35.93
N ILE A 219 -9.94 0.10 35.56
CA ILE A 219 -10.44 0.35 34.20
C ILE A 219 -9.33 0.67 33.20
N TYR A 220 -8.22 1.23 33.67
CA TYR A 220 -7.08 1.65 32.85
C TYR A 220 -5.78 1.00 33.30
N HIS A 221 -4.84 0.86 32.37
CA HIS A 221 -3.45 0.66 32.69
C HIS A 221 -2.79 2.00 33.07
N TRP A 222 -2.18 2.04 34.26
CA TRP A 222 -1.50 3.24 34.78
C TRP A 222 -0.02 3.22 34.41
N THR A 223 0.24 3.47 33.14
CA THR A 223 1.53 3.19 32.48
C THR A 223 1.93 4.32 31.53
N PRO A 224 3.25 4.54 31.33
CA PRO A 224 3.72 5.50 30.32
C PRO A 224 3.46 5.00 28.89
N ASP A 225 3.81 5.83 27.91
CA ASP A 225 3.79 5.46 26.50
C ASP A 225 4.70 4.26 26.17
N ILE A 226 4.28 3.49 25.16
CA ILE A 226 5.11 2.46 24.51
C ILE A 226 6.37 3.13 23.96
N ARG A 227 7.53 2.62 24.37
CA ARG A 227 8.85 3.04 23.83
C ARG A 227 9.52 1.95 23.01
N ASP A 228 9.18 0.70 23.28
CA ASP A 228 9.67 -0.47 22.56
C ASP A 228 8.49 -1.31 22.08
N PHE A 229 8.11 -1.14 20.80
CA PHE A 229 7.03 -1.89 20.16
C PHE A 229 7.35 -3.38 19.96
N GLY A 230 8.61 -3.80 20.17
CA GLY A 230 9.03 -5.19 20.22
C GLY A 230 8.85 -5.84 21.60
N ASN A 231 8.57 -5.06 22.64
CA ASN A 231 8.30 -5.56 23.98
C ASN A 231 6.80 -5.84 24.17
N ASP A 232 6.43 -7.11 24.34
CA ASP A 232 5.03 -7.52 24.47
C ASP A 232 4.31 -6.91 25.68
N THR A 233 4.99 -6.72 26.82
CA THR A 233 4.39 -6.09 28.00
C THR A 233 4.08 -4.63 27.72
N GLN A 234 5.02 -3.87 27.13
CA GLN A 234 4.71 -2.48 26.76
C GLN A 234 3.60 -2.44 25.72
N ARG A 235 3.70 -3.25 24.68
CA ARG A 235 2.70 -3.25 23.60
C ARG A 235 1.28 -3.52 24.08
N LEU A 236 1.09 -4.39 25.08
CA LEU A 236 -0.24 -4.81 25.55
C LEU A 236 -0.75 -4.00 26.74
N ASP A 237 0.17 -3.40 27.52
CA ASP A 237 -0.18 -2.80 28.81
C ASP A 237 0.20 -1.31 28.90
N CYS A 238 0.87 -0.72 27.89
CA CYS A 238 1.27 0.69 27.87
C CYS A 238 0.47 1.54 26.88
N GLN A 239 0.48 2.86 27.10
CA GLN A 239 -0.24 3.82 26.26
C GLN A 239 0.30 3.85 24.82
N LEU A 240 -0.62 3.74 23.85
CA LEU A 240 -0.31 3.96 22.45
C LEU A 240 -0.42 5.45 22.13
N ALA A 241 0.71 6.11 21.89
CA ALA A 241 0.77 7.52 21.47
C ALA A 241 0.02 8.50 22.42
N GLY A 242 0.10 8.27 23.73
CA GLY A 242 -0.54 9.09 24.76
C GLY A 242 -2.04 8.84 24.94
N LEU A 243 -2.61 7.83 24.30
CA LEU A 243 -4.02 7.49 24.44
C LEU A 243 -4.26 6.68 25.72
N ASP A 244 -5.36 6.99 26.41
CA ASP A 244 -5.73 6.37 27.68
C ASP A 244 -6.01 4.87 27.49
N ASP A 245 -5.03 4.03 27.82
CA ASP A 245 -5.05 2.59 27.57
C ASP A 245 -6.01 1.85 28.53
N MET A 246 -7.04 1.21 27.98
CA MET A 246 -8.05 0.50 28.74
C MET A 246 -7.53 -0.89 29.15
N ASN A 247 -7.78 -1.27 30.40
CA ASN A 247 -7.49 -2.61 30.90
C ASN A 247 -8.52 -3.61 30.35
N THR A 248 -8.25 -4.12 29.16
CA THR A 248 -9.14 -5.07 28.46
C THR A 248 -9.20 -6.45 29.13
N GLU A 249 -8.44 -6.73 30.19
CA GLU A 249 -8.54 -7.88 31.06
C GLU A 249 -9.64 -7.72 32.12
N SER A 250 -10.04 -6.47 32.41
CA SER A 250 -11.13 -6.17 33.34
C SER A 250 -12.47 -6.70 32.81
N PRO A 251 -13.20 -7.54 33.58
CA PRO A 251 -14.53 -7.98 33.20
C PRO A 251 -15.53 -6.82 33.03
N GLU A 252 -15.33 -5.71 33.74
CA GLU A 252 -16.18 -4.52 33.64
C GLU A 252 -15.98 -3.82 32.29
N VAL A 253 -14.72 -3.63 31.87
CA VAL A 253 -14.36 -3.08 30.55
C VAL A 253 -14.90 -3.95 29.43
N ARG A 254 -14.64 -5.27 29.47
CA ARG A 254 -15.11 -6.24 28.47
C ARG A 254 -16.64 -6.20 28.31
N ARG A 255 -17.36 -6.20 29.43
CA ARG A 255 -18.83 -6.12 29.44
C ARG A 255 -19.32 -4.81 28.83
N ALA A 256 -18.71 -3.68 29.20
CA ALA A 256 -19.10 -2.37 28.68
C ALA A 256 -18.90 -2.28 27.16
N LEU A 257 -17.75 -2.72 26.64
CA LEU A 257 -17.49 -2.74 25.20
C LEU A 257 -18.46 -3.66 24.46
N ARG A 258 -18.70 -4.90 24.92
CA ARG A 258 -19.72 -5.78 24.31
C ARG A 258 -21.13 -5.19 24.36
N ALA A 259 -21.49 -4.48 25.42
CA ALA A 259 -22.78 -3.81 25.54
C ALA A 259 -22.91 -2.69 24.49
N SER A 260 -21.93 -1.79 24.40
CA SER A 260 -21.89 -0.71 23.41
C SER A 260 -21.94 -1.25 21.98
N TYR A 261 -21.06 -2.18 21.63
CA TYR A 261 -20.98 -2.70 20.27
C TYR A 261 -22.15 -3.62 19.91
N GLY A 262 -22.67 -4.38 20.86
CA GLY A 262 -23.92 -5.11 20.67
C GLY A 262 -25.13 -4.18 20.44
N GLN A 263 -25.11 -2.97 21.01
CA GLN A 263 -26.16 -1.97 20.77
C GLN A 263 -26.15 -1.51 19.31
N TRP A 264 -24.99 -1.21 18.72
CA TRP A 264 -24.92 -0.79 17.32
C TRP A 264 -25.49 -1.84 16.34
N ILE A 265 -25.31 -3.14 16.63
CA ILE A 265 -25.92 -4.22 15.83
C ILE A 265 -27.45 -4.19 15.95
N ARG A 266 -27.99 -4.05 17.17
CA ARG A 266 -29.44 -4.07 17.43
C ARG A 266 -30.14 -2.80 16.96
N ASP A 267 -29.56 -1.64 17.24
CA ASP A 267 -30.24 -0.36 17.11
C ASP A 267 -30.00 0.28 15.74
N VAL A 268 -28.85 0.04 15.11
CA VAL A 268 -28.53 0.59 13.78
C VAL A 268 -28.62 -0.48 12.70
N GLY A 269 -28.15 -1.70 13.01
CA GLY A 269 -28.07 -2.77 12.04
C GLY A 269 -26.72 -2.86 11.34
N VAL A 270 -25.63 -2.56 12.04
CA VAL A 270 -24.27 -2.83 11.56
C VAL A 270 -24.12 -4.31 11.16
N ASP A 271 -23.36 -4.58 10.10
CA ASP A 271 -23.18 -5.93 9.53
C ASP A 271 -21.81 -6.56 9.82
N ALA A 272 -20.81 -5.74 10.12
CA ALA A 272 -19.48 -6.17 10.52
C ALA A 272 -18.74 -5.09 11.31
N PHE A 273 -17.67 -5.51 11.99
CA PHE A 273 -16.75 -4.60 12.67
C PHE A 273 -15.33 -4.69 12.10
N ARG A 274 -14.70 -3.53 11.88
CA ARG A 274 -13.23 -3.42 11.84
C ARG A 274 -12.76 -3.03 13.24
N VAL A 275 -11.83 -3.79 13.80
CA VAL A 275 -11.25 -3.51 15.12
C VAL A 275 -9.95 -2.76 14.94
N ASP A 276 -9.91 -1.53 15.46
CA ASP A 276 -8.71 -0.70 15.54
C ASP A 276 -7.64 -1.34 16.43
N THR A 277 -6.38 -1.14 16.05
CA THR A 277 -5.21 -1.39 16.91
C THR A 277 -5.20 -2.76 17.59
N ALA A 278 -5.67 -3.81 16.90
CA ALA A 278 -5.83 -5.15 17.47
C ALA A 278 -4.51 -5.72 18.01
N PHE A 279 -3.37 -5.31 17.45
CA PHE A 279 -2.03 -5.64 17.95
C PHE A 279 -1.69 -5.07 19.33
N TYR A 280 -2.50 -4.23 19.93
CA TYR A 280 -2.25 -3.67 21.26
C TYR A 280 -3.17 -4.28 22.32
N VAL A 281 -4.02 -5.23 21.90
CA VAL A 281 -5.01 -5.88 22.76
C VAL A 281 -4.72 -7.39 22.82
N PRO A 282 -4.72 -8.03 24.00
CA PRO A 282 -4.43 -9.46 24.09
C PRO A 282 -5.42 -10.32 23.29
N PRO A 283 -4.97 -11.37 22.56
CA PRO A 283 -5.87 -12.23 21.78
C PRO A 283 -7.04 -12.85 22.57
N ALA A 284 -6.85 -13.09 23.87
CA ALA A 284 -7.88 -13.61 24.76
C ALA A 284 -9.08 -12.66 24.93
N TYR A 285 -8.90 -11.35 24.73
CA TYR A 285 -10.00 -10.40 24.70
C TYR A 285 -10.96 -10.71 23.54
N PHE A 286 -10.46 -11.03 22.34
CA PHE A 286 -11.32 -11.26 21.18
C PHE A 286 -12.18 -12.51 21.29
N LEU A 287 -11.70 -13.55 21.98
CA LEU A 287 -12.51 -14.74 22.30
C LEU A 287 -13.71 -14.37 23.18
N ASP A 288 -13.48 -13.55 24.21
CA ASP A 288 -14.53 -13.04 25.06
C ASP A 288 -15.47 -12.09 24.30
N PHE A 289 -14.91 -11.12 23.57
CA PHE A 289 -15.66 -10.14 22.79
C PHE A 289 -16.66 -10.81 21.85
N LEU A 290 -16.22 -11.84 21.12
CA LEU A 290 -17.05 -12.55 20.15
C LEU A 290 -17.98 -13.57 20.79
N HIS A 291 -17.55 -14.26 21.84
CA HIS A 291 -18.18 -15.52 22.30
C HIS A 291 -18.54 -15.59 23.78
N ALA A 292 -18.41 -14.50 24.55
CA ALA A 292 -18.78 -14.49 25.96
C ALA A 292 -20.24 -14.95 26.19
N ASP A 293 -20.41 -15.84 27.17
CA ASP A 293 -21.72 -16.25 27.67
C ASP A 293 -22.13 -15.40 28.88
N ASP A 294 -22.28 -14.09 28.63
CA ASP A 294 -22.76 -13.13 29.62
C ASP A 294 -24.20 -12.71 29.27
N PRO A 295 -25.21 -13.04 30.11
CA PRO A 295 -26.60 -12.68 29.83
C PRO A 295 -26.87 -11.17 29.77
N GLN A 296 -26.03 -10.33 30.39
CA GLN A 296 -26.20 -8.87 30.41
C GLN A 296 -25.53 -8.19 29.20
N ALA A 297 -24.42 -8.76 28.73
CA ALA A 297 -23.73 -8.30 27.52
C ALA A 297 -23.17 -9.52 26.76
N PRO A 298 -24.00 -10.21 25.96
CA PRO A 298 -23.57 -11.40 25.24
C PRO A 298 -22.42 -11.10 24.26
N GLY A 299 -21.66 -12.13 23.91
CA GLY A 299 -20.68 -12.06 22.82
C GLY A 299 -21.30 -11.54 21.52
N ILE A 300 -20.53 -10.78 20.75
CA ILE A 300 -20.99 -10.14 19.52
C ILE A 300 -21.59 -11.12 18.51
N ALA A 301 -21.02 -12.33 18.40
CA ALA A 301 -21.56 -13.34 17.48
C ALA A 301 -22.98 -13.76 17.86
N ARG A 302 -23.30 -13.80 19.16
CA ARG A 302 -24.65 -14.12 19.65
C ARG A 302 -25.62 -12.97 19.38
N VAL A 303 -25.22 -11.73 19.67
CA VAL A 303 -26.04 -10.54 19.36
C VAL A 303 -26.35 -10.46 17.87
N ALA A 304 -25.36 -10.70 17.01
CA ALA A 304 -25.54 -10.73 15.57
C ALA A 304 -26.51 -11.84 15.15
N ALA A 305 -26.36 -13.07 15.67
CA ALA A 305 -27.24 -14.19 15.35
C ALA A 305 -28.70 -13.92 15.77
N GLU A 306 -28.93 -13.25 16.89
CA GLU A 306 -30.26 -12.83 17.37
C GLU A 306 -30.93 -11.82 16.42
N THR A 307 -30.15 -11.06 15.64
CA THR A 307 -30.66 -10.15 14.60
C THR A 307 -30.68 -10.76 13.19
N GLY A 308 -30.42 -12.07 13.07
CA GLY A 308 -30.45 -12.80 11.78
C GLY A 308 -29.11 -12.89 11.04
N ARG A 309 -28.02 -12.36 11.62
CA ARG A 309 -26.66 -12.37 11.06
C ARG A 309 -25.85 -13.53 11.63
N LYS A 310 -25.78 -14.64 10.89
CA LYS A 310 -25.11 -15.87 11.34
C LYS A 310 -23.62 -15.93 10.99
N ASP A 311 -23.15 -15.04 10.12
CA ASP A 311 -21.75 -14.95 9.69
C ASP A 311 -21.30 -13.48 9.81
N PHE A 312 -21.43 -12.94 11.03
CA PHE A 312 -21.03 -11.56 11.33
C PHE A 312 -19.51 -11.46 11.27
N HIS A 313 -19.00 -10.65 10.34
CA HIS A 313 -17.56 -10.55 10.14
C HIS A 313 -16.96 -9.54 11.11
N VAL A 314 -15.83 -9.92 11.68
CA VAL A 314 -15.00 -9.04 12.51
C VAL A 314 -13.58 -9.22 12.02
N PHE A 315 -12.90 -8.12 11.74
CA PHE A 315 -11.51 -8.16 11.33
C PHE A 315 -10.69 -7.10 12.05
N GLY A 316 -9.50 -7.46 12.49
CA GLY A 316 -8.62 -6.54 13.20
C GLY A 316 -7.61 -5.86 12.29
N GLU A 317 -7.09 -4.74 12.77
CA GLU A 317 -5.92 -4.09 12.23
C GLU A 317 -4.68 -4.44 13.07
N GLY A 318 -3.62 -4.90 12.40
CA GLY A 318 -2.28 -4.96 12.97
C GLY A 318 -1.31 -4.34 11.98
N PHE A 319 -0.92 -3.09 12.20
CA PHE A 319 0.01 -2.38 11.32
C PHE A 319 1.39 -3.04 11.39
N ALA A 320 1.70 -3.88 10.40
CA ALA A 320 3.01 -4.52 10.29
C ALA A 320 3.30 -4.99 8.87
N LEU A 321 4.47 -4.61 8.36
CA LEU A 321 4.95 -4.97 7.04
C LEU A 321 6.03 -6.04 7.16
N ASP A 322 5.97 -7.03 6.28
CA ASP A 322 7.06 -8.00 6.12
C ASP A 322 8.11 -7.46 5.15
N LYS A 323 9.37 -7.80 5.42
CA LYS A 323 10.46 -7.61 4.46
C LYS A 323 10.29 -8.55 3.25
N PRO A 324 10.95 -8.27 2.11
CA PRO A 324 10.98 -9.19 0.99
C PRO A 324 11.45 -10.58 1.42
N PHE A 325 10.71 -11.63 1.03
CA PHE A 325 11.00 -13.02 1.39
C PHE A 325 10.97 -13.31 2.91
N ASP A 326 10.18 -12.55 3.68
CA ASP A 326 9.89 -12.75 5.11
C ASP A 326 8.38 -12.99 5.34
N ASP A 327 8.03 -13.67 6.43
CA ASP A 327 6.65 -13.95 6.88
C ASP A 327 6.41 -13.73 8.39
N THR A 328 7.33 -13.05 9.08
CA THR A 328 7.27 -12.80 10.52
C THR A 328 5.99 -12.08 10.93
N GLN A 329 5.64 -10.99 10.23
CA GLN A 329 4.43 -10.22 10.48
C GLN A 329 3.19 -10.95 9.98
N ALA A 330 3.23 -11.64 8.84
CA ALA A 330 2.13 -12.50 8.40
C ALA A 330 1.76 -13.57 9.45
N ARG A 331 2.76 -14.20 10.08
CA ARG A 331 2.54 -15.16 11.18
C ARG A 331 1.98 -14.51 12.43
N ARG A 332 2.45 -13.29 12.76
CA ARG A 332 1.89 -12.50 13.86
C ARG A 332 0.43 -12.16 13.62
N ILE A 333 0.07 -11.76 12.39
CA ILE A 333 -1.32 -11.53 11.97
C ILE A 333 -2.16 -12.81 12.15
N ASP A 334 -1.67 -13.96 11.67
CA ASP A 334 -2.39 -15.24 11.78
C ASP A 334 -2.60 -15.68 13.24
N ALA A 335 -1.69 -15.32 14.16
CA ALA A 335 -1.84 -15.58 15.60
C ALA A 335 -3.01 -14.84 16.27
N TYR A 336 -3.52 -13.77 15.64
CA TYR A 336 -4.77 -13.09 16.05
C TYR A 336 -6.02 -13.69 15.38
N MET A 337 -5.84 -14.45 14.30
CA MET A 337 -6.94 -15.15 13.62
C MET A 337 -7.19 -16.53 14.23
N ARG A 338 -6.15 -17.16 14.78
CA ARG A 338 -6.25 -18.45 15.47
C ARG A 338 -5.18 -18.63 16.55
N THR A 339 -5.51 -19.40 17.57
CA THR A 339 -4.55 -19.88 18.57
C THR A 339 -3.63 -20.97 18.00
N PRO A 340 -2.52 -21.31 18.67
CA PRO A 340 -1.61 -22.38 18.26
C PRO A 340 -2.27 -23.76 18.12
N ASP A 341 -3.35 -24.04 18.87
CA ASP A 341 -4.12 -25.29 18.76
C ASP A 341 -5.17 -25.28 17.62
N GLY A 342 -5.27 -24.17 16.88
CA GLY A 342 -6.16 -24.02 15.73
C GLY A 342 -7.55 -23.46 16.06
N THR A 343 -7.83 -23.09 17.31
CA THR A 343 -9.08 -22.41 17.67
C THR A 343 -9.17 -21.06 16.98
N ARG A 344 -10.26 -20.79 16.25
CA ARG A 344 -10.48 -19.49 15.61
C ARG A 344 -10.68 -18.40 16.66
N VAL A 345 -10.05 -17.25 16.44
CA VAL A 345 -10.14 -16.05 17.28
C VAL A 345 -10.86 -14.96 16.47
N LEU A 346 -10.15 -14.18 15.66
CA LEU A 346 -10.78 -13.24 14.73
C LEU A 346 -11.08 -13.90 13.37
N PRO A 347 -12.27 -13.65 12.78
CA PRO A 347 -12.60 -14.09 11.42
C PRO A 347 -11.68 -13.55 10.31
N GLY A 348 -11.00 -12.42 10.54
CA GLY A 348 -10.08 -11.81 9.59
C GLY A 348 -9.11 -10.84 10.26
N MET A 349 -8.07 -10.47 9.53
CA MET A 349 -7.17 -9.37 9.84
C MET A 349 -6.82 -8.66 8.53
N ILE A 350 -6.55 -7.37 8.59
CA ILE A 350 -6.11 -6.59 7.42
C ILE A 350 -4.74 -7.09 6.95
N ASP A 351 -4.58 -7.29 5.64
CA ASP A 351 -3.37 -7.82 5.02
C ASP A 351 -2.35 -6.72 4.67
N PHE A 352 -1.72 -6.14 5.69
CA PHE A 352 -0.62 -5.18 5.53
C PHE A 352 0.58 -5.73 4.75
N PRO A 353 1.03 -7.00 4.93
CA PRO A 353 2.14 -7.54 4.16
C PRO A 353 1.90 -7.54 2.64
N LEU A 354 0.67 -7.83 2.18
CA LEU A 354 0.33 -7.73 0.76
C LEU A 354 0.37 -6.28 0.27
N TYR A 355 -0.18 -5.33 1.04
CA TYR A 355 -0.12 -3.90 0.74
C TYR A 355 1.32 -3.41 0.55
N GLY A 356 2.22 -3.70 1.50
CA GLY A 356 3.61 -3.24 1.44
C GLY A 356 4.34 -3.77 0.20
N THR A 357 4.19 -5.08 -0.08
CA THR A 357 4.81 -5.69 -1.26
C THR A 357 4.21 -5.15 -2.57
N ALA A 358 2.90 -4.84 -2.59
CA ALA A 358 2.25 -4.26 -3.76
C ALA A 358 2.77 -2.85 -4.07
N LEU A 359 2.99 -2.00 -3.06
CA LEU A 359 3.64 -0.71 -3.26
C LEU A 359 5.07 -0.86 -3.79
N ASP A 360 5.86 -1.75 -3.19
CA ASP A 360 7.22 -1.98 -3.62
C ASP A 360 7.29 -2.39 -5.09
N VAL A 361 6.41 -3.31 -5.54
CA VAL A 361 6.42 -3.81 -6.91
C VAL A 361 5.79 -2.84 -7.92
N PHE A 362 4.62 -2.27 -7.63
CA PHE A 362 3.85 -1.50 -8.62
C PHE A 362 4.17 0.00 -8.63
N ALA A 363 4.50 0.59 -7.48
CA ALA A 363 4.88 1.99 -7.37
C ALA A 363 6.41 2.17 -7.48
N ARG A 364 7.20 1.32 -6.79
CA ARG A 364 8.65 1.49 -6.64
C ARG A 364 9.50 0.57 -7.54
N GLY A 365 8.84 -0.30 -8.31
CA GLY A 365 9.47 -1.19 -9.29
C GLY A 365 10.43 -2.23 -8.70
N ALA A 366 10.10 -2.78 -7.54
CA ALA A 366 10.79 -3.94 -7.00
C ALA A 366 10.63 -5.18 -7.91
N PRO A 367 11.53 -6.17 -7.80
CA PRO A 367 11.40 -7.44 -8.51
C PRO A 367 10.04 -8.09 -8.26
N THR A 368 9.37 -8.53 -9.32
CA THR A 368 8.05 -9.17 -9.18
C THR A 368 8.08 -10.50 -8.43
N ALA A 369 9.26 -11.12 -8.28
CA ALA A 369 9.47 -12.27 -7.40
C ALA A 369 9.12 -12.00 -5.93
N GLN A 370 9.21 -10.74 -5.47
CA GLN A 370 8.77 -10.38 -4.12
C GLN A 370 7.26 -10.58 -3.96
N LEU A 371 6.47 -10.12 -4.94
CA LEU A 371 5.02 -10.33 -4.94
C LEU A 371 4.66 -11.81 -5.14
N GLY A 372 5.39 -12.52 -5.99
CA GLY A 372 5.16 -13.96 -6.18
C GLY A 372 5.42 -14.76 -4.90
N ASP A 373 6.49 -14.46 -4.16
CA ASP A 373 6.73 -15.03 -2.83
C ASP A 373 5.65 -14.63 -1.82
N ARG A 374 5.25 -13.35 -1.78
CA ARG A 374 4.16 -12.86 -0.93
C ARG A 374 2.86 -13.62 -1.17
N ILE A 375 2.47 -13.85 -2.43
CA ILE A 375 1.29 -14.64 -2.79
C ILE A 375 1.41 -16.07 -2.23
N ARG A 376 2.56 -16.72 -2.38
CA ARG A 376 2.76 -18.09 -1.87
C ARG A 376 2.66 -18.15 -0.35
N ARG A 377 3.39 -17.27 0.36
CA ARG A 377 3.41 -17.22 1.83
C ARG A 377 2.04 -16.94 2.40
N ARG A 378 1.32 -15.99 1.80
CA ARG A 378 -0.05 -15.66 2.19
C ARG A 378 -0.96 -16.90 2.21
N MET A 379 -0.90 -17.71 1.16
CA MET A 379 -1.69 -18.94 1.06
C MET A 379 -1.19 -20.08 1.98
N GLN A 380 0.07 -20.02 2.43
CA GLN A 380 0.66 -21.02 3.34
C GLN A 380 0.45 -20.68 4.82
N VAL A 381 0.49 -19.39 5.17
CA VAL A 381 0.50 -18.92 6.56
C VAL A 381 -0.91 -18.71 7.07
N HIS A 382 -1.74 -17.97 6.33
CA HIS A 382 -3.04 -17.54 6.83
C HIS A 382 -4.08 -18.66 6.77
N ALA A 383 -4.84 -18.80 7.85
CA ALA A 383 -5.90 -19.81 7.95
C ALA A 383 -7.07 -19.58 6.97
N ASP A 384 -7.39 -18.31 6.66
CA ASP A 384 -8.50 -17.94 5.78
C ASP A 384 -8.21 -16.67 4.96
N PRO A 385 -7.26 -16.74 4.00
CA PRO A 385 -6.88 -15.59 3.20
C PRO A 385 -8.02 -15.02 2.33
N TRP A 386 -9.11 -15.76 2.09
CA TRP A 386 -10.25 -15.28 1.32
C TRP A 386 -11.11 -14.27 2.07
N ARG A 387 -11.05 -14.26 3.41
CA ARG A 387 -11.81 -13.36 4.28
C ARG A 387 -10.99 -12.21 4.86
N MET A 388 -9.70 -12.13 4.53
CA MET A 388 -8.86 -11.01 4.96
C MET A 388 -9.11 -9.78 4.08
N PRO A 389 -9.37 -8.60 4.66
CA PRO A 389 -9.42 -7.37 3.91
C PRO A 389 -8.05 -7.00 3.34
N THR A 390 -8.06 -6.56 2.09
CA THR A 390 -6.87 -6.21 1.32
C THR A 390 -7.05 -4.81 0.75
N PHE A 391 -5.98 -4.01 0.71
CA PHE A 391 -6.03 -2.61 0.28
C PHE A 391 -4.72 -2.20 -0.40
N ILE A 392 -4.69 -1.02 -1.02
CA ILE A 392 -3.48 -0.43 -1.65
C ILE A 392 -3.11 0.94 -1.05
N ASP A 393 -4.04 1.58 -0.36
CA ASP A 393 -3.87 2.75 0.51
C ASP A 393 -5.05 2.84 1.51
N ASN A 394 -4.86 3.62 2.59
CA ASN A 394 -5.87 3.86 3.62
C ASN A 394 -5.64 5.23 4.31
N HIS A 395 -6.26 5.46 5.46
CA HIS A 395 -6.18 6.70 6.22
C HIS A 395 -4.88 6.95 7.04
N ASP A 396 -3.98 5.97 7.13
CA ASP A 396 -2.75 6.02 7.96
C ASP A 396 -1.46 5.85 7.14
N VAL A 397 -1.59 5.64 5.84
CA VAL A 397 -0.45 5.51 4.93
C VAL A 397 -0.57 6.51 3.80
N ASP A 398 0.58 6.90 3.25
CA ASP A 398 0.63 7.68 2.02
C ASP A 398 -0.26 7.05 0.93
N ARG A 399 -0.94 7.90 0.17
CA ARG A 399 -1.68 7.48 -1.02
C ARG A 399 -0.75 6.79 -2.00
N PHE A 400 -1.27 5.80 -2.74
CA PHE A 400 -0.48 5.14 -3.79
C PHE A 400 0.12 6.15 -4.77
N LEU A 401 -0.66 7.14 -5.21
CA LEU A 401 -0.24 8.16 -6.19
C LEU A 401 0.72 9.23 -5.62
N ALA A 402 0.96 9.24 -4.31
CA ALA A 402 2.04 10.05 -3.74
C ALA A 402 3.43 9.43 -4.00
N GLN A 403 3.48 8.15 -4.41
CA GLN A 403 4.72 7.40 -4.59
C GLN A 403 4.81 6.63 -5.91
N GLY A 404 3.71 6.52 -6.65
CA GLY A 404 3.62 5.81 -7.93
C GLY A 404 2.80 6.58 -8.96
N ASP A 405 2.47 5.92 -10.07
CA ASP A 405 1.68 6.49 -11.17
C ASP A 405 0.32 5.79 -11.34
N GLU A 406 -0.55 6.38 -12.17
CA GLU A 406 -1.89 5.85 -12.44
C GLU A 406 -1.82 4.42 -13.01
N THR A 407 -0.82 4.10 -13.83
CA THR A 407 -0.69 2.77 -14.44
C THR A 407 -0.35 1.71 -13.40
N GLY A 408 0.59 2.01 -12.49
CA GLY A 408 0.94 1.16 -11.35
C GLY A 408 -0.24 0.98 -10.41
N LEU A 409 -1.04 2.04 -10.18
CA LEU A 409 -2.26 1.95 -9.39
C LEU A 409 -3.26 0.98 -10.04
N LYS A 410 -3.47 1.08 -11.35
CA LYS A 410 -4.32 0.13 -12.09
C LYS A 410 -3.84 -1.30 -11.94
N GLN A 411 -2.53 -1.54 -12.04
CA GLN A 411 -1.93 -2.87 -11.85
C GLN A 411 -2.16 -3.41 -10.42
N ALA A 412 -1.94 -2.59 -9.39
CA ALA A 412 -2.17 -2.95 -8.00
C ALA A 412 -3.65 -3.27 -7.72
N LEU A 413 -4.57 -2.50 -8.30
CA LEU A 413 -6.01 -2.75 -8.21
C LEU A 413 -6.43 -4.02 -8.97
N LEU A 414 -5.81 -4.33 -10.11
CA LEU A 414 -6.05 -5.60 -10.80
C LEU A 414 -5.60 -6.80 -9.96
N MET A 415 -4.43 -6.69 -9.31
CA MET A 415 -3.97 -7.68 -8.33
C MET A 415 -5.00 -7.84 -7.21
N LEU A 416 -5.44 -6.73 -6.60
CA LEU A 416 -6.42 -6.73 -5.51
C LEU A 416 -7.72 -7.45 -5.88
N MET A 417 -8.22 -7.20 -7.09
CA MET A 417 -9.49 -7.75 -7.55
C MET A 417 -9.43 -9.22 -7.96
N THR A 418 -8.23 -9.78 -8.17
CA THR A 418 -8.04 -11.13 -8.69
C THR A 418 -7.35 -12.09 -7.72
N LEU A 419 -6.75 -11.59 -6.65
CA LEU A 419 -6.28 -12.41 -5.54
C LEU A 419 -7.41 -12.66 -4.51
N PRO A 420 -7.30 -13.73 -3.69
CA PRO A 420 -8.21 -13.96 -2.57
C PRO A 420 -8.17 -12.81 -1.55
N GLY A 421 -9.29 -12.52 -0.90
CA GLY A 421 -9.41 -11.44 0.09
C GLY A 421 -10.65 -10.60 -0.16
N ILE A 422 -10.88 -9.61 0.69
CA ILE A 422 -11.97 -8.64 0.56
C ILE A 422 -11.37 -7.30 0.12
N PRO A 423 -11.46 -6.90 -1.17
CA PRO A 423 -10.91 -5.64 -1.64
C PRO A 423 -11.55 -4.45 -0.93
N VAL A 424 -10.72 -3.56 -0.38
CA VAL A 424 -11.11 -2.29 0.23
C VAL A 424 -10.56 -1.14 -0.61
N ILE A 425 -11.43 -0.25 -1.04
CA ILE A 425 -11.09 0.97 -1.77
C ILE A 425 -11.21 2.15 -0.83
N TRP A 426 -10.13 2.91 -0.63
CA TRP A 426 -10.12 4.12 0.17
C TRP A 426 -10.70 5.30 -0.62
N GLN A 427 -11.50 6.16 0.04
CA GLN A 427 -12.13 7.30 -0.61
C GLN A 427 -11.14 8.17 -1.38
N GLY A 428 -11.46 8.58 -2.60
CA GLY A 428 -10.61 9.46 -3.41
C GLY A 428 -9.56 8.75 -4.25
N THR A 429 -9.32 7.44 -4.02
CA THR A 429 -8.47 6.63 -4.91
C THR A 429 -9.05 6.60 -6.34
N GLU A 430 -10.38 6.58 -6.46
CA GLU A 430 -11.10 6.68 -7.73
C GLU A 430 -11.07 8.08 -8.38
N GLN A 431 -10.62 9.09 -7.64
CA GLN A 431 -10.48 10.49 -8.06
C GLN A 431 -9.02 10.93 -8.19
N GLY A 432 -8.06 10.02 -7.96
CA GLY A 432 -6.64 10.30 -8.12
C GLY A 432 -6.01 11.08 -6.97
N PHE A 433 -6.47 10.89 -5.73
CA PHE A 433 -5.95 11.60 -4.57
C PHE A 433 -4.48 11.24 -4.28
N THR A 434 -3.70 12.26 -3.92
CA THR A 434 -2.32 12.12 -3.44
C THR A 434 -2.18 12.46 -1.95
N ASP A 435 -3.16 13.15 -1.37
CA ASP A 435 -3.21 13.49 0.06
C ASP A 435 -3.92 12.37 0.87
N MET A 436 -3.31 11.94 1.97
CA MET A 436 -3.78 10.85 2.83
C MET A 436 -5.20 11.10 3.34
N ARG A 437 -5.47 12.31 3.85
CA ARG A 437 -6.74 12.66 4.52
C ARG A 437 -7.47 13.85 3.86
N GLY A 438 -7.22 14.07 2.57
CA GLY A 438 -7.93 15.06 1.76
C GLY A 438 -9.43 14.76 1.68
N SER A 439 -10.24 15.82 1.58
CA SER A 439 -11.70 15.74 1.58
C SER A 439 -12.29 15.57 0.17
N MET A 440 -13.35 14.77 0.08
CA MET A 440 -14.09 14.50 -1.15
C MET A 440 -15.08 15.62 -1.53
N PHE A 441 -15.39 16.56 -0.62
CA PHE A 441 -16.33 17.65 -0.85
C PHE A 441 -15.63 19.01 -0.82
N ALA A 442 -16.15 19.98 -1.60
CA ALA A 442 -15.50 21.26 -1.86
C ALA A 442 -15.19 22.11 -0.62
N GLY A 443 -15.99 21.97 0.43
CA GLY A 443 -15.82 22.72 1.68
C GLY A 443 -14.78 22.13 2.64
N GLY A 444 -14.36 20.88 2.43
CA GLY A 444 -13.50 20.18 3.38
C GLY A 444 -12.00 20.40 3.16
N HIS A 445 -11.21 20.05 4.17
CA HIS A 445 -9.75 20.14 4.15
C HIS A 445 -9.13 19.46 2.94
N GLY A 446 -8.14 20.09 2.31
CA GLY A 446 -7.38 19.52 1.19
C GLY A 446 -8.16 19.32 -0.12
N SER A 447 -9.45 19.69 -0.20
CA SER A 447 -10.28 19.48 -1.39
C SER A 447 -9.91 20.39 -2.58
N GLY A 448 -9.24 21.51 -2.31
CA GLY A 448 -8.98 22.56 -3.30
C GLY A 448 -10.24 23.28 -3.78
N GLY A 449 -11.31 23.30 -2.97
CA GLY A 449 -12.56 23.99 -3.32
C GLY A 449 -13.42 23.26 -4.35
N ARG A 450 -13.24 21.94 -4.51
CA ARG A 450 -13.94 21.12 -5.51
C ARG A 450 -14.57 19.88 -4.89
N ASP A 451 -15.74 19.51 -5.39
CA ASP A 451 -16.34 18.20 -5.13
C ASP A 451 -15.66 17.14 -6.01
N HIS A 452 -15.30 16.02 -5.41
CA HIS A 452 -14.59 14.90 -6.04
C HIS A 452 -15.52 13.69 -6.20
N PHE A 453 -16.70 13.90 -6.77
CA PHE A 453 -17.68 12.83 -7.05
C PHE A 453 -17.88 12.61 -8.56
N ASP A 454 -16.81 12.79 -9.35
CA ASP A 454 -16.86 12.68 -10.81
C ASP A 454 -16.81 11.22 -11.27
N GLN A 455 -17.94 10.70 -11.77
CA GLN A 455 -18.04 9.35 -12.33
C GLN A 455 -17.37 9.20 -13.70
N THR A 456 -16.94 10.30 -14.31
CA THR A 456 -16.21 10.32 -15.58
C THR A 456 -14.69 10.33 -15.38
N ALA A 457 -14.22 10.45 -14.13
CA ALA A 457 -12.81 10.37 -13.82
C ALA A 457 -12.20 9.03 -14.33
N PRO A 458 -11.00 9.04 -14.93
CA PRO A 458 -10.39 7.83 -15.50
C PRO A 458 -10.28 6.68 -14.50
N MET A 459 -9.89 6.97 -13.26
CA MET A 459 -9.76 5.96 -12.20
C MET A 459 -11.11 5.42 -11.71
N TYR A 460 -12.15 6.25 -11.69
CA TYR A 460 -13.52 5.80 -11.40
C TYR A 460 -14.00 4.77 -12.44
N GLN A 461 -13.86 5.09 -13.72
CA GLN A 461 -14.26 4.18 -14.81
C GLN A 461 -13.41 2.91 -14.84
N TYR A 462 -12.12 3.02 -14.52
CA TYR A 462 -11.25 1.86 -14.38
C TYR A 462 -11.72 0.93 -13.26
N LEU A 463 -11.91 1.48 -12.04
CA LEU A 463 -12.39 0.73 -10.89
C LEU A 463 -13.73 0.06 -11.16
N GLN A 464 -14.67 0.78 -11.79
CA GLN A 464 -15.97 0.23 -12.17
C GLN A 464 -15.84 -1.01 -13.07
N ARG A 465 -14.92 -1.01 -14.03
CA ARG A 465 -14.68 -2.18 -14.90
C ARG A 465 -14.06 -3.35 -14.15
N VAL A 466 -13.02 -3.12 -13.35
CA VAL A 466 -12.30 -4.22 -12.67
C VAL A 466 -13.12 -4.80 -11.49
N ILE A 467 -13.90 -3.97 -10.79
CA ILE A 467 -14.88 -4.43 -9.80
C ILE A 467 -15.98 -5.23 -10.48
N GLY A 468 -16.48 -4.76 -11.63
CA GLY A 468 -17.45 -5.49 -12.45
C GLY A 468 -16.94 -6.87 -12.87
N MET A 469 -15.67 -7.00 -13.25
CA MET A 469 -15.05 -8.29 -13.56
C MET A 469 -15.06 -9.22 -12.35
N ARG A 470 -14.60 -8.77 -11.18
CA ARG A 470 -14.57 -9.59 -9.96
C ARG A 470 -15.98 -10.04 -9.56
N ARG A 471 -16.94 -9.11 -9.54
CA ARG A 471 -18.32 -9.40 -9.12
C ARG A 471 -19.08 -10.28 -10.11
N GLY A 472 -18.71 -10.24 -11.39
CA GLY A 472 -19.32 -11.06 -12.43
C GLY A 472 -18.92 -12.53 -12.38
N ASP A 473 -17.90 -12.90 -11.59
CA ASP A 473 -17.32 -14.23 -11.62
C ASP A 473 -16.68 -14.63 -10.29
N THR A 474 -17.31 -15.57 -9.58
CA THR A 474 -16.86 -16.06 -8.27
C THR A 474 -15.49 -16.73 -8.31
N LEU A 475 -14.95 -17.04 -9.49
CA LEU A 475 -13.56 -17.49 -9.61
C LEU A 475 -12.58 -16.49 -8.97
N PHE A 476 -12.82 -15.19 -9.10
CA PHE A 476 -11.92 -14.17 -8.55
C PHE A 476 -12.11 -13.95 -7.04
N SER A 477 -13.28 -14.27 -6.48
CA SER A 477 -13.51 -14.19 -5.03
C SER A 477 -13.20 -15.48 -4.27
N ARG A 478 -13.19 -16.64 -4.95
CA ARG A 478 -13.08 -17.96 -4.31
C ARG A 478 -11.92 -18.82 -4.81
N GLY A 479 -11.37 -18.50 -5.97
CA GLY A 479 -10.34 -19.32 -6.58
C GLY A 479 -9.02 -19.28 -5.81
N THR A 480 -8.20 -20.31 -6.02
CA THR A 480 -6.88 -20.45 -5.41
C THR A 480 -5.80 -20.02 -6.41
N PRO A 481 -4.93 -19.04 -6.07
CA PRO A 481 -3.87 -18.60 -6.96
C PRO A 481 -2.67 -19.56 -6.96
N THR A 482 -1.98 -19.66 -8.08
CA THR A 482 -0.67 -20.31 -8.22
C THR A 482 0.21 -19.44 -9.10
N VAL A 483 1.32 -18.96 -8.56
CA VAL A 483 2.29 -18.15 -9.32
C VAL A 483 2.93 -19.01 -10.41
N LEU A 484 2.84 -18.53 -11.65
CA LEU A 484 3.38 -19.19 -12.85
C LEU A 484 4.69 -18.57 -13.32
N ARG A 485 4.80 -17.24 -13.21
CA ARG A 485 5.97 -16.49 -13.65
C ARG A 485 6.23 -15.30 -12.74
N GLU A 486 7.50 -15.00 -12.54
CA GLU A 486 8.02 -13.84 -11.81
C GLU A 486 9.45 -13.52 -12.29
N ASN A 487 9.92 -12.32 -11.96
CA ASN A 487 11.25 -11.81 -12.29
C ASN A 487 12.02 -11.49 -11.00
N THR A 488 13.24 -12.02 -10.89
CA THR A 488 14.13 -11.92 -9.73
C THR A 488 15.06 -10.70 -9.78
N VAL A 489 15.13 -10.02 -10.92
CA VAL A 489 16.11 -8.97 -11.18
C VAL A 489 15.52 -7.59 -10.89
N GLY A 490 14.30 -7.31 -11.37
CA GLY A 490 13.63 -6.02 -11.27
C GLY A 490 12.21 -6.03 -11.85
N PRO A 491 11.68 -4.87 -12.29
CA PRO A 491 10.40 -4.80 -12.96
C PRO A 491 10.36 -5.78 -14.14
N GLY A 492 9.24 -6.47 -14.31
CA GLY A 492 9.14 -7.55 -15.28
C GLY A 492 7.78 -8.23 -15.25
N PRO A 493 7.66 -9.44 -15.82
CA PRO A 493 6.42 -10.19 -15.79
C PRO A 493 6.14 -10.72 -14.38
N ILE A 494 4.86 -10.69 -13.99
CA ILE A 494 4.29 -11.59 -13.00
C ILE A 494 3.04 -12.22 -13.58
N ALA A 495 2.86 -13.52 -13.36
CA ALA A 495 1.63 -14.20 -13.76
C ALA A 495 1.22 -15.22 -12.72
N TRP A 496 -0.08 -15.33 -12.47
CA TRP A 496 -0.65 -16.39 -11.65
C TRP A 496 -1.89 -16.98 -12.31
N ARG A 497 -2.07 -18.28 -12.09
CA ARG A 497 -3.29 -19.00 -12.42
C ARG A 497 -4.23 -18.97 -11.22
N ILE A 498 -5.50 -18.74 -11.45
CA ILE A 498 -6.56 -18.90 -10.46
C ILE A 498 -7.35 -20.14 -10.85
N ARG A 499 -7.57 -21.05 -9.88
CA ARG A 499 -8.36 -22.27 -10.08
C ARG A 499 -9.55 -22.29 -9.13
N GLY A 500 -10.74 -22.47 -9.69
CA GLY A 500 -11.98 -22.68 -8.94
C GLY A 500 -12.16 -24.13 -8.52
N GLU A 501 -13.03 -24.36 -7.53
CA GLU A 501 -13.40 -25.71 -7.07
C GLU A 501 -14.12 -26.53 -8.16
N ASP A 502 -14.80 -25.84 -9.07
CA ASP A 502 -15.47 -26.40 -10.25
C ASP A 502 -14.51 -26.71 -11.41
N GLY A 503 -13.22 -26.43 -11.24
CA GLY A 503 -12.18 -26.61 -12.27
C GLY A 503 -12.06 -25.43 -13.23
N ALA A 504 -12.81 -24.35 -13.08
CA ALA A 504 -12.66 -23.15 -13.88
C ALA A 504 -11.27 -22.52 -13.66
N ILE A 505 -10.69 -21.96 -14.74
CA ILE A 505 -9.34 -21.41 -14.72
C ILE A 505 -9.30 -20.03 -15.38
N ALA A 506 -8.58 -19.12 -14.72
CA ALA A 506 -8.12 -17.87 -15.29
C ALA A 506 -6.60 -17.73 -15.09
N VAL A 507 -5.95 -17.01 -16.00
CA VAL A 507 -4.55 -16.59 -15.89
C VAL A 507 -4.53 -15.07 -15.87
N VAL A 508 -3.97 -14.52 -14.81
CA VAL A 508 -3.68 -13.09 -14.70
C VAL A 508 -2.21 -12.90 -15.01
N ALA A 509 -1.88 -11.94 -15.85
CA ALA A 509 -0.50 -11.56 -16.13
C ALA A 509 -0.34 -10.05 -16.17
N ILE A 510 0.72 -9.55 -15.53
CA ILE A 510 1.06 -8.14 -15.44
C ILE A 510 2.52 -7.97 -15.82
N ASN A 511 2.81 -6.95 -16.64
CA ASN A 511 4.16 -6.49 -16.91
C ASN A 511 4.39 -5.18 -16.15
N THR A 512 5.26 -5.18 -15.15
CA THR A 512 5.58 -3.97 -14.38
C THR A 512 6.69 -3.12 -15.03
N ALA A 513 7.34 -3.62 -16.08
CA ALA A 513 8.42 -2.92 -16.77
C ALA A 513 7.94 -1.95 -17.85
N ASP A 514 8.74 -0.93 -18.13
CA ASP A 514 8.50 0.08 -19.19
C ASP A 514 8.86 -0.40 -20.61
N HIS A 515 9.14 -1.70 -20.77
CA HIS A 515 9.41 -2.33 -22.05
C HIS A 515 8.61 -3.63 -22.16
N SER A 516 8.48 -4.16 -23.38
CA SER A 516 7.77 -5.43 -23.57
C SER A 516 8.54 -6.59 -22.96
N VAL A 517 7.83 -7.50 -22.29
CA VAL A 517 8.44 -8.67 -21.64
C VAL A 517 7.92 -9.98 -22.23
N LEU A 518 8.78 -11.00 -22.25
CA LEU A 518 8.42 -12.35 -22.66
C LEU A 518 7.79 -13.11 -21.49
N LEU A 519 6.60 -13.65 -21.71
CA LEU A 519 5.96 -14.63 -20.83
C LEU A 519 6.12 -16.00 -21.50
N ASP A 520 7.27 -16.65 -21.30
CA ASP A 520 7.60 -17.94 -21.91
C ASP A 520 6.95 -19.12 -21.18
N ASN A 521 6.50 -20.11 -21.95
CA ASN A 521 6.19 -21.47 -21.51
C ASN A 521 5.34 -21.58 -20.23
N ILE A 522 4.41 -20.65 -20.00
CA ILE A 522 3.58 -20.67 -18.79
C ILE A 522 2.63 -21.86 -18.81
N ASP A 523 2.62 -22.65 -17.73
CA ASP A 523 1.61 -23.71 -17.53
C ASP A 523 0.25 -23.07 -17.23
N THR A 524 -0.58 -23.01 -18.26
CA THR A 524 -1.90 -22.37 -18.16
C THR A 524 -2.87 -23.19 -17.30
N GLY A 525 -2.61 -24.49 -17.12
CA GLY A 525 -3.51 -25.45 -16.49
C GLY A 525 -4.78 -25.76 -17.30
N ALA A 526 -4.94 -25.18 -18.49
CA ALA A 526 -6.04 -25.43 -19.40
C ALA A 526 -5.77 -26.69 -20.25
N PRO A 527 -6.81 -27.31 -20.85
CA PRO A 527 -6.61 -28.45 -21.73
C PRO A 527 -5.71 -28.09 -22.93
N PRO A 528 -4.88 -29.03 -23.41
CA PRO A 528 -4.09 -28.84 -24.62
C PRO A 528 -4.93 -28.44 -25.84
N ASP A 529 -4.32 -27.72 -26.77
CA ASP A 529 -4.93 -27.30 -28.05
C ASP A 529 -6.20 -26.45 -27.90
N THR A 530 -6.31 -25.72 -26.78
CA THR A 530 -7.40 -24.76 -26.51
C THR A 530 -6.94 -23.31 -26.65
N THR A 531 -7.89 -22.38 -26.49
CA THR A 531 -7.61 -20.94 -26.43
C THR A 531 -8.13 -20.36 -25.11
N LEU A 532 -7.35 -19.50 -24.47
CA LEU A 532 -7.81 -18.67 -23.35
C LEU A 532 -8.19 -17.28 -23.86
N SER A 533 -9.45 -16.92 -23.69
CA SER A 533 -10.02 -15.65 -24.14
C SER A 533 -9.66 -14.51 -23.18
N THR A 534 -9.31 -13.35 -23.73
CA THR A 534 -9.12 -12.14 -22.92
C THR A 534 -10.45 -11.66 -22.37
N VAL A 535 -10.57 -11.57 -21.04
CA VAL A 535 -11.78 -11.07 -20.36
C VAL A 535 -11.57 -9.68 -19.75
N PHE A 536 -10.32 -9.27 -19.54
CA PHE A 536 -9.96 -7.95 -19.06
C PHE A 536 -8.55 -7.57 -19.51
N ALA A 537 -8.33 -6.29 -19.80
CA ALA A 537 -6.99 -5.73 -20.04
C ALA A 537 -6.93 -4.26 -19.61
N ILE A 538 -5.77 -3.83 -19.12
CA ILE A 538 -5.51 -2.44 -18.71
C ILE A 538 -5.21 -1.61 -19.96
N ASP A 539 -6.00 -0.55 -20.17
CA ASP A 539 -5.84 0.56 -21.13
C ASP A 539 -5.70 0.22 -22.63
N GLN A 540 -5.48 -1.04 -23.01
CA GLN A 540 -5.34 -1.50 -24.39
C GLN A 540 -5.86 -2.92 -24.57
N GLU A 541 -6.25 -3.27 -25.80
CA GLU A 541 -6.62 -4.64 -26.14
C GLU A 541 -5.40 -5.55 -26.17
N ILE A 542 -5.49 -6.69 -25.47
CA ILE A 542 -4.48 -7.75 -25.49
C ILE A 542 -5.14 -9.02 -26.08
N PRO A 543 -4.57 -9.63 -27.12
CA PRO A 543 -5.17 -10.81 -27.76
C PRO A 543 -5.31 -12.01 -26.82
N SER A 544 -6.22 -12.90 -27.19
CA SER A 544 -6.34 -14.23 -26.59
C SER A 544 -5.08 -15.07 -26.86
N ILE A 545 -4.79 -16.04 -25.99
CA ILE A 545 -3.60 -16.89 -26.11
C ILE A 545 -3.99 -18.34 -26.40
N ALA A 546 -3.22 -19.00 -27.26
CA ALA A 546 -3.37 -20.42 -27.57
C ALA A 546 -2.58 -21.27 -26.56
N VAL A 547 -3.08 -22.46 -26.28
CA VAL A 547 -2.48 -23.44 -25.38
C VAL A 547 -1.92 -24.59 -26.20
N ASP A 548 -0.64 -24.88 -26.04
CA ASP A 548 0.05 -25.91 -26.80
C ASP A 548 -0.32 -27.34 -26.34
N ALA A 549 0.22 -28.34 -27.05
CA ALA A 549 0.01 -29.75 -26.77
C ALA A 549 0.45 -30.19 -25.35
N ASN A 550 1.25 -29.38 -24.65
CA ASN A 550 1.72 -29.61 -23.29
C ASN A 550 0.97 -28.76 -22.24
N GLY A 551 -0.08 -28.03 -22.63
CA GLY A 551 -0.83 -27.14 -21.72
C GLY A 551 -0.16 -25.78 -21.49
N ARG A 552 0.87 -25.43 -22.27
CA ARG A 552 1.68 -24.21 -22.08
C ARG A 552 1.33 -23.12 -23.09
N SER A 553 1.70 -21.88 -22.75
CA SER A 553 1.59 -20.75 -23.68
C SER A 553 2.83 -19.86 -23.60
N THR A 554 3.21 -19.27 -24.74
CA THR A 554 4.25 -18.24 -24.83
C THR A 554 3.67 -17.00 -25.50
N THR A 555 3.86 -15.83 -24.88
CA THR A 555 3.40 -14.56 -25.42
C THR A 555 4.29 -13.40 -24.98
N VAL A 556 4.16 -12.24 -25.63
CA VAL A 556 4.84 -11.00 -25.25
C VAL A 556 3.81 -10.04 -24.66
N LEU A 557 4.08 -9.56 -23.45
CA LEU A 557 3.26 -8.54 -22.81
C LEU A 557 3.80 -7.15 -23.16
N PRO A 558 2.94 -6.20 -23.59
CA PRO A 558 3.36 -4.83 -23.80
C PRO A 558 3.84 -4.15 -22.50
N PRO A 559 4.56 -3.01 -22.59
CA PRO A 559 5.00 -2.24 -21.42
C PRO A 559 3.84 -1.91 -20.48
N ARG A 560 4.09 -1.98 -19.16
CA ARG A 560 3.17 -1.56 -18.10
C ARG A 560 1.74 -2.13 -18.21
N SER A 561 1.58 -3.27 -18.89
CA SER A 561 0.26 -3.85 -19.18
C SER A 561 -0.22 -4.83 -18.10
N GLY A 562 -1.53 -5.06 -18.05
CA GLY A 562 -2.15 -6.12 -17.23
C GLY A 562 -3.30 -6.77 -17.99
N VAL A 563 -3.45 -8.07 -17.87
CA VAL A 563 -4.44 -8.86 -18.62
C VAL A 563 -4.95 -10.04 -17.80
N VAL A 564 -6.22 -10.39 -18.02
CA VAL A 564 -6.84 -11.60 -17.52
C VAL A 564 -7.36 -12.42 -18.69
N TRP A 565 -6.86 -13.65 -18.81
CA TRP A 565 -7.37 -14.64 -19.74
C TRP A 565 -8.17 -15.71 -19.00
N LYS A 566 -9.29 -16.16 -19.58
CA LYS A 566 -10.14 -17.21 -19.02
C LYS A 566 -10.48 -18.24 -20.08
N SER A 567 -10.64 -19.51 -19.67
CA SER A 567 -11.20 -20.52 -20.55
C SER A 567 -12.72 -20.31 -20.67
N LEU A 568 -13.22 -20.03 -21.89
CA LEU A 568 -14.65 -19.82 -22.17
C LEU A 568 -15.26 -20.94 -23.04
N GLY A 569 -14.57 -22.08 -23.18
CA GLY A 569 -15.00 -23.24 -23.99
C GLY A 569 -13.90 -23.74 -24.94
N GLU A 570 -14.17 -24.84 -25.64
CA GLU A 570 -13.25 -25.41 -26.64
C GLU A 570 -13.24 -24.54 -27.91
N VAL A 571 -12.12 -23.85 -28.13
CA VAL A 571 -11.77 -23.31 -29.44
C VAL A 571 -10.46 -23.97 -29.83
N ALA A 572 -10.50 -24.77 -30.89
CA ALA A 572 -9.34 -25.48 -31.41
C ALA A 572 -8.22 -24.47 -31.73
N ALA A 573 -7.03 -24.71 -31.16
CA ALA A 573 -5.84 -23.94 -31.49
C ALA A 573 -5.43 -24.18 -32.96
N ASP A 574 -5.00 -23.12 -33.65
CA ASP A 574 -4.30 -23.27 -34.93
C ASP A 574 -2.93 -23.92 -34.68
N GLU A 575 -2.67 -25.06 -35.34
CA GLU A 575 -1.46 -25.86 -35.14
C GLU A 575 -0.18 -25.07 -35.50
N PHE A 576 0.74 -24.94 -34.54
CA PHE A 576 2.16 -24.72 -34.81
C PHE A 576 2.97 -25.90 -34.26
N ARG A 577 3.30 -26.85 -35.14
CA ARG A 577 4.22 -27.98 -34.85
C ARG A 577 5.63 -27.68 -35.36
N VAL A 578 6.25 -26.61 -34.88
CA VAL A 578 7.69 -26.37 -35.09
C VAL A 578 8.41 -26.71 -33.80
N ARG A 579 9.54 -27.43 -33.88
CA ARG A 579 10.34 -27.74 -32.69
C ARG A 579 10.85 -26.42 -32.10
N PRO A 580 10.70 -26.18 -30.78
CA PRO A 580 11.20 -24.97 -30.16
C PRO A 580 12.73 -24.87 -30.26
N PRO A 581 13.30 -23.66 -30.29
CA PRO A 581 14.73 -23.49 -30.17
C PRO A 581 15.22 -24.07 -28.82
N THR A 582 16.49 -24.44 -28.75
CA THR A 582 17.12 -24.96 -27.53
C THR A 582 18.31 -24.11 -27.13
N ILE A 583 18.61 -24.04 -25.84
CA ILE A 583 19.90 -23.57 -25.33
C ILE A 583 20.66 -24.78 -24.78
N ASP A 584 21.89 -24.94 -25.23
CA ASP A 584 22.80 -26.00 -24.77
C ASP A 584 23.07 -25.87 -23.27
N ALA A 585 23.64 -26.91 -22.66
CA ALA A 585 24.06 -26.84 -21.27
C ALA A 585 25.17 -25.79 -21.11
N MET A 586 24.99 -24.86 -20.17
CA MET A 586 26.02 -23.86 -19.88
C MET A 586 27.17 -24.50 -19.09
N PRO A 587 28.44 -24.22 -19.45
CA PRO A 587 29.61 -24.88 -18.85
C PRO A 587 29.80 -24.55 -17.36
N GLN A 588 29.22 -23.44 -16.90
CA GLN A 588 29.21 -22.99 -15.52
C GLN A 588 27.94 -22.18 -15.26
N GLN A 589 27.55 -22.04 -13.98
CA GLN A 589 26.40 -21.26 -13.57
C GLN A 589 26.76 -19.86 -13.04
N VAL A 590 28.02 -19.62 -12.70
CA VAL A 590 28.50 -18.33 -12.20
C VAL A 590 29.58 -17.81 -13.13
N PHE A 591 29.43 -16.57 -13.58
CA PHE A 591 30.35 -15.90 -14.51
C PHE A 591 30.93 -14.64 -13.85
N THR A 592 32.19 -14.32 -14.13
CA THR A 592 32.85 -13.09 -13.64
C THR A 592 32.92 -11.99 -14.70
N GLY A 593 32.42 -12.28 -15.90
CA GLY A 593 32.40 -11.39 -17.05
C GLY A 593 31.56 -12.01 -18.18
N ASP A 594 31.67 -11.44 -19.37
CA ASP A 594 30.87 -11.87 -20.51
C ASP A 594 31.16 -13.31 -20.93
N PHE A 595 30.17 -13.97 -21.51
CA PHE A 595 30.27 -15.36 -21.94
C PHE A 595 29.43 -15.62 -23.20
N THR A 596 29.65 -16.77 -23.84
CA THR A 596 28.89 -17.19 -25.03
C THR A 596 27.89 -18.27 -24.65
N VAL A 597 26.68 -18.17 -25.18
CA VAL A 597 25.65 -19.21 -25.15
C VAL A 597 25.44 -19.76 -26.56
N GLU A 598 25.19 -21.06 -26.64
CA GLU A 598 24.99 -21.79 -27.88
C GLU A 598 23.66 -22.56 -27.84
N GLY A 599 23.14 -22.91 -29.00
CA GLY A 599 21.91 -23.67 -29.08
C GLY A 599 21.56 -24.14 -30.49
N THR A 600 20.36 -24.71 -30.60
CA THR A 600 19.80 -25.16 -31.88
C THR A 600 18.48 -24.48 -32.17
N ALA A 601 18.14 -24.35 -33.46
CA ALA A 601 16.82 -23.94 -33.91
C ALA A 601 16.57 -24.54 -35.30
N VAL A 602 15.34 -24.97 -35.56
CA VAL A 602 14.98 -25.64 -36.82
C VAL A 602 14.44 -24.60 -37.79
N GLY A 603 15.22 -24.29 -38.83
CA GLY A 603 14.86 -23.32 -39.86
C GLY A 603 15.90 -22.21 -40.01
N ALA A 604 15.62 -21.25 -40.89
CA ALA A 604 16.45 -20.06 -41.10
C ALA A 604 15.91 -18.82 -40.35
N GLU A 605 14.88 -19.00 -39.51
CA GLU A 605 14.25 -17.91 -38.78
C GLU A 605 15.18 -17.36 -37.70
N PRO A 606 15.25 -16.03 -37.51
CA PRO A 606 16.06 -15.44 -36.45
C PRO A 606 15.53 -15.81 -35.06
N VAL A 607 16.46 -16.22 -34.19
CA VAL A 607 16.22 -16.47 -32.78
C VAL A 607 16.62 -15.23 -31.99
N ARG A 608 15.75 -14.78 -31.09
CA ARG A 608 16.06 -13.71 -30.13
C ARG A 608 16.45 -14.32 -28.80
N LEU A 609 17.61 -13.96 -28.28
CA LEU A 609 17.97 -14.23 -26.90
C LEU A 609 17.38 -13.17 -25.99
N VAL A 610 16.41 -13.58 -25.20
CA VAL A 610 15.74 -12.77 -24.19
C VAL A 610 16.44 -12.99 -22.86
N ILE A 611 16.93 -11.91 -22.27
CA ILE A 611 17.62 -11.91 -20.97
C ILE A 611 16.70 -11.23 -19.96
N ASP A 612 16.48 -11.87 -18.83
CA ASP A 612 15.64 -11.35 -17.73
C ASP A 612 14.28 -10.84 -18.23
N ASP A 613 13.69 -11.61 -19.14
CA ASP A 613 12.40 -11.36 -19.79
C ASP A 613 12.34 -10.17 -20.76
N ASP A 614 13.42 -9.39 -20.95
CA ASP A 614 13.45 -8.23 -21.85
C ASP A 614 13.31 -8.65 -23.32
N ALA A 615 12.07 -8.58 -23.83
CA ALA A 615 11.75 -9.01 -25.18
C ALA A 615 12.20 -7.99 -26.25
N VAL A 616 12.64 -6.79 -25.85
CA VAL A 616 12.99 -5.69 -26.77
C VAL A 616 14.48 -5.68 -27.05
N HIS A 617 15.30 -5.68 -26.01
CA HIS A 617 16.75 -5.47 -26.10
C HIS A 617 17.54 -6.78 -26.30
N GLY A 618 16.84 -7.90 -26.43
CA GLY A 618 17.44 -9.20 -26.70
C GLY A 618 18.24 -9.26 -28.01
N ARG A 619 19.38 -9.97 -27.97
CA ARG A 619 20.24 -10.15 -29.15
C ARG A 619 19.57 -11.10 -30.15
N THR A 620 19.45 -10.67 -31.40
CA THR A 620 18.92 -11.52 -32.47
C THR A 620 20.07 -12.21 -33.21
N VAL A 621 19.96 -13.53 -33.40
CA VAL A 621 20.93 -14.37 -34.11
C VAL A 621 20.23 -15.22 -35.15
N THR A 622 20.83 -15.37 -36.33
CA THR A 622 20.31 -16.26 -37.38
C THR A 622 21.03 -17.60 -37.30
N PRO A 623 20.31 -18.73 -37.14
CA PRO A 623 20.93 -20.05 -37.15
C PRO A 623 21.67 -20.34 -38.46
N LYS A 624 22.84 -20.96 -38.35
CA LYS A 624 23.61 -21.52 -39.47
C LYS A 624 23.67 -23.02 -39.30
N ASP A 625 23.21 -23.78 -40.30
CA ASP A 625 23.11 -25.25 -40.26
C ASP A 625 22.38 -25.77 -39.00
N GLY A 626 21.34 -25.03 -38.58
CA GLY A 626 20.53 -25.36 -37.39
C GLY A 626 21.16 -25.03 -36.04
N ARG A 627 22.36 -24.43 -36.03
CA ARG A 627 23.10 -23.99 -34.83
C ARG A 627 23.17 -22.47 -34.74
N TRP A 628 23.18 -21.94 -33.53
CA TRP A 628 23.42 -20.52 -33.28
C TRP A 628 24.33 -20.34 -32.06
N GLU A 629 25.02 -19.20 -32.02
CA GLU A 629 25.85 -18.77 -30.89
C GLU A 629 25.60 -17.27 -30.63
N ALA A 630 25.70 -16.83 -29.38
CA ALA A 630 25.67 -15.42 -29.05
C ALA A 630 26.42 -15.11 -27.74
N LYS A 631 27.08 -13.96 -27.73
CA LYS A 631 27.70 -13.40 -26.52
C LYS A 631 26.64 -12.71 -25.64
N ILE A 632 26.64 -13.01 -24.34
CA ILE A 632 25.89 -12.35 -23.28
C ILE A 632 26.76 -11.25 -22.67
N ASP A 633 26.26 -10.02 -22.70
CA ASP A 633 26.87 -8.87 -22.03
C ASP A 633 26.42 -8.88 -20.56
N THR A 634 27.40 -8.91 -19.66
CA THR A 634 27.18 -8.99 -18.21
C THR A 634 27.49 -7.68 -17.49
N ALA A 635 27.81 -6.61 -18.21
CA ALA A 635 28.26 -5.34 -17.63
C ALA A 635 27.25 -4.72 -16.65
N ARG A 636 25.96 -5.06 -16.78
CA ARG A 636 24.87 -4.58 -15.93
C ARG A 636 24.46 -5.56 -14.83
N MET A 637 25.09 -6.74 -14.77
CA MET A 637 24.76 -7.85 -13.87
C MET A 637 25.82 -7.93 -12.77
N VAL A 638 25.65 -7.14 -11.71
CA VAL A 638 26.72 -6.88 -10.73
C VAL A 638 26.48 -7.53 -9.37
N ASP A 639 25.25 -7.98 -9.13
CA ASP A 639 24.87 -8.60 -7.88
C ASP A 639 24.97 -10.13 -7.98
N PRO A 640 25.95 -10.76 -7.29
CA PRO A 640 26.14 -12.20 -7.33
C PRO A 640 24.99 -12.99 -6.70
N ASN A 641 24.12 -12.33 -5.92
CA ASN A 641 22.95 -12.98 -5.32
C ASN A 641 21.76 -13.02 -6.28
N VAL A 642 21.77 -12.23 -7.35
CA VAL A 642 20.72 -12.23 -8.36
C VAL A 642 20.91 -13.39 -9.32
N GLU A 643 19.86 -14.19 -9.48
CA GLU A 643 19.78 -15.18 -10.53
C GLU A 643 19.17 -14.53 -11.78
N HIS A 644 19.94 -14.51 -12.86
CA HIS A 644 19.55 -14.05 -14.18
C HIS A 644 19.06 -15.21 -15.03
N THR A 645 18.31 -14.89 -16.09
CA THR A 645 17.68 -15.87 -16.97
C THR A 645 17.96 -15.58 -18.43
N VAL A 646 18.08 -16.64 -19.23
CA VAL A 646 18.18 -16.55 -20.69
C VAL A 646 17.23 -17.54 -21.37
N VAL A 647 16.52 -17.05 -22.38
CA VAL A 647 15.57 -17.80 -23.20
C VAL A 647 15.84 -17.52 -24.67
N ALA A 648 15.85 -18.55 -25.51
CA ALA A 648 15.85 -18.42 -26.96
C ALA A 648 14.41 -18.39 -27.46
N TYR A 649 14.02 -17.31 -28.15
CA TYR A 649 12.65 -17.05 -28.56
C TYR A 649 12.55 -16.84 -30.08
N GLU A 650 11.69 -17.61 -30.74
CA GLU A 650 11.37 -17.49 -32.16
C GLU A 650 10.02 -16.78 -32.31
N ARG A 651 10.05 -15.52 -32.76
CA ARG A 651 8.88 -14.64 -32.74
C ARG A 651 7.73 -15.10 -33.64
N ALA A 652 8.03 -15.69 -34.80
CA ALA A 652 7.03 -16.05 -35.80
C ALA A 652 6.15 -17.21 -35.33
N SER A 653 6.77 -18.23 -34.73
CA SER A 653 6.08 -19.42 -34.20
C SER A 653 5.64 -19.26 -32.75
N LYS A 654 6.09 -18.19 -32.07
CA LYS A 654 5.94 -17.98 -30.62
C LYS A 654 6.55 -19.12 -29.78
N ASN A 655 7.53 -19.84 -30.31
CA ASN A 655 8.23 -20.87 -29.57
C ASN A 655 9.36 -20.30 -28.71
N ALA A 656 9.49 -20.78 -27.48
CA ALA A 656 10.57 -20.44 -26.57
C ALA A 656 11.29 -21.70 -26.10
N SER A 657 12.61 -21.63 -25.93
CA SER A 657 13.38 -22.68 -25.27
C SER A 657 12.98 -22.81 -23.80
N GLU A 658 13.36 -23.94 -23.19
CA GLU A 658 13.43 -23.99 -21.73
C GLU A 658 14.37 -22.89 -21.21
N ARG A 659 13.99 -22.31 -20.07
CA ARG A 659 14.75 -21.24 -19.42
C ARG A 659 16.06 -21.79 -18.84
N ARG A 660 17.16 -21.06 -19.05
CA ARG A 660 18.43 -21.31 -18.35
C ARG A 660 18.69 -20.20 -17.36
N THR A 661 19.27 -20.54 -16.21
CA THR A 661 19.64 -19.56 -15.18
C THR A 661 21.14 -19.48 -15.01
N PHE A 662 21.63 -18.28 -14.68
CA PHE A 662 23.04 -18.01 -14.38
C PHE A 662 23.16 -16.86 -13.39
N LYS A 663 24.33 -16.73 -12.78
CA LYS A 663 24.69 -15.63 -11.87
C LYS A 663 25.93 -14.92 -12.38
N VAL A 664 26.07 -13.66 -12.02
CA VAL A 664 27.26 -12.88 -12.36
C VAL A 664 27.90 -12.31 -11.09
N ALA A 665 29.15 -12.68 -10.87
CA ALA A 665 29.96 -12.22 -9.74
C ALA A 665 31.10 -11.34 -10.27
N ARG A 666 30.76 -10.11 -10.67
CA ARG A 666 31.75 -9.11 -11.04
C ARG A 666 32.40 -8.54 -9.78
N ALA A 667 33.70 -8.27 -9.87
CA ALA A 667 34.40 -7.59 -8.80
C ALA A 667 33.89 -6.15 -8.69
N TRP A 668 33.75 -5.67 -7.46
CA TRP A 668 33.52 -4.26 -7.19
C TRP A 668 34.87 -3.58 -6.96
N GLN A 669 35.00 -2.37 -7.49
CA GLN A 669 36.19 -1.55 -7.40
C GLN A 669 35.87 -0.37 -6.48
N ALA A 670 36.74 -0.10 -5.51
CA ALA A 670 36.64 1.11 -4.71
C ALA A 670 36.84 2.32 -5.63
N ALA A 671 35.92 3.27 -5.57
CA ALA A 671 35.99 4.52 -6.31
C ALA A 671 36.56 5.63 -5.41
N ASP A 672 35.98 5.82 -4.23
CA ASP A 672 36.44 6.78 -3.24
C ASP A 672 35.99 6.41 -1.81
N SER A 673 36.58 7.05 -0.81
CA SER A 673 36.31 6.85 0.62
C SER A 673 36.53 8.16 1.36
N VAL A 674 35.47 8.70 1.98
CA VAL A 674 35.45 10.04 2.58
C VAL A 674 35.06 9.94 4.05
N ASP A 675 35.94 10.42 4.94
CA ASP A 675 35.64 10.61 6.36
C ASP A 675 34.86 11.91 6.55
N ASP A 676 33.89 11.88 7.47
CA ASP A 676 33.04 13.02 7.79
C ASP A 676 33.17 13.40 9.29
N PRO A 677 33.25 14.70 9.64
CA PRO A 677 33.48 15.10 11.02
C PRO A 677 32.27 14.86 11.93
N GLN A 678 32.39 13.94 12.88
CA GLN A 678 31.33 13.71 13.87
C GLN A 678 30.83 15.00 14.55
N GLY A 679 29.50 15.20 14.51
CA GLY A 679 28.79 16.26 15.23
C GLY A 679 28.70 17.59 14.50
N ASP A 680 28.92 17.60 13.19
CA ASP A 680 28.64 18.74 12.31
C ASP A 680 27.22 18.73 11.71
N ASP A 681 26.38 17.79 12.16
CA ASP A 681 24.94 17.62 11.94
C ASP A 681 24.07 18.76 12.52
N THR A 682 24.50 20.00 12.27
CA THR A 682 23.97 21.28 12.77
C THR A 682 23.55 22.20 11.61
N GLY A 683 23.41 21.61 10.42
CA GLY A 683 23.00 22.24 9.17
C GLY A 683 24.03 23.21 8.58
N PRO A 684 23.80 23.72 7.35
CA PRO A 684 24.76 24.55 6.63
C PRO A 684 25.20 25.84 7.34
N SER A 685 24.40 26.30 8.32
CA SER A 685 24.71 27.50 9.12
C SER A 685 25.37 27.20 10.48
N GLY A 686 25.47 25.93 10.87
CA GLY A 686 26.03 25.49 12.15
C GLY A 686 25.15 25.82 13.37
N ARG A 687 23.83 25.96 13.18
CA ARG A 687 22.90 26.45 14.23
C ARG A 687 21.73 25.53 14.51
N TYR A 688 21.50 24.50 13.70
CA TYR A 688 20.33 23.66 13.88
C TYR A 688 20.45 22.80 15.13
N THR A 689 19.30 22.53 15.72
CA THR A 689 19.16 21.66 16.88
C THR A 689 18.11 20.60 16.61
N TYR A 690 18.36 19.39 17.11
CA TYR A 690 17.41 18.29 16.99
C TYR A 690 16.11 18.57 17.75
N PRO A 691 15.01 17.90 17.35
CA PRO A 691 13.80 17.87 18.13
C PRO A 691 14.03 17.36 19.56
N LEU A 692 13.16 17.78 20.47
CA LEU A 692 13.27 17.48 21.90
C LEU A 692 12.87 16.04 22.26
N ASP A 693 12.24 15.31 21.35
CA ASP A 693 11.89 13.91 21.56
C ASP A 693 13.13 13.02 21.78
N ALA A 694 13.00 12.06 22.69
CA ALA A 694 14.11 11.20 23.12
C ALA A 694 14.67 10.33 21.98
N GLY A 695 13.87 10.04 20.93
CA GLY A 695 14.31 9.31 19.75
C GLY A 695 15.46 9.98 18.99
N TYR A 696 15.62 11.31 19.13
CA TYR A 696 16.70 12.07 18.47
C TYR A 696 17.97 12.20 19.31
N ALA A 697 17.97 11.75 20.57
CA ALA A 697 19.09 11.95 21.50
C ALA A 697 20.41 11.29 21.04
N THR A 698 20.34 10.34 20.12
CA THR A 698 21.50 9.63 19.56
C THR A 698 22.12 10.31 18.35
N HIS A 699 21.53 11.41 17.86
CA HIS A 699 21.94 12.12 16.65
C HIS A 699 21.98 11.21 15.40
N PRO A 700 20.83 10.64 14.99
CA PRO A 700 20.77 9.66 13.90
C PRO A 700 21.08 10.24 12.51
N GLY A 701 21.16 11.56 12.35
CA GLY A 701 21.44 12.22 11.07
C GLY A 701 22.92 12.52 10.78
N ASP A 702 23.81 12.26 11.75
CA ASP A 702 25.26 12.50 11.69
C ASP A 702 25.97 11.37 10.92
N ILE A 703 26.54 11.70 9.76
CA ILE A 703 27.36 10.83 8.91
C ILE A 703 28.79 10.84 9.48
N GLU A 704 29.41 9.66 9.57
CA GLU A 704 30.81 9.55 10.01
C GLU A 704 31.76 9.16 8.87
N HIS A 705 31.24 8.50 7.83
CA HIS A 705 32.05 7.96 6.75
C HIS A 705 31.20 7.54 5.54
N VAL A 706 31.73 7.72 4.34
CA VAL A 706 31.11 7.27 3.08
C VAL A 706 32.13 6.52 2.23
N ASP A 707 31.82 5.27 1.90
CA ASP A 707 32.55 4.49 0.89
C ASP A 707 31.75 4.41 -0.41
N VAL A 708 32.40 4.72 -1.54
CA VAL A 708 31.82 4.60 -2.88
C VAL A 708 32.56 3.53 -3.66
N SER A 709 31.81 2.62 -4.28
CA SER A 709 32.36 1.57 -5.15
C SER A 709 31.53 1.38 -6.41
N THR A 710 32.18 0.96 -7.50
CA THR A 710 31.54 0.72 -8.79
C THR A 710 31.76 -0.71 -9.27
N SER A 711 30.88 -1.19 -10.14
CA SER A 711 31.07 -2.42 -10.90
C SER A 711 30.35 -2.27 -12.23
N GLY A 712 31.09 -2.11 -13.33
CA GLY A 712 30.47 -1.70 -14.61
C GLY A 712 29.71 -0.38 -14.44
N GLY A 713 28.44 -0.33 -14.88
CA GLY A 713 27.58 0.84 -14.73
C GLY A 713 26.82 0.94 -13.40
N ALA A 714 27.13 0.11 -12.41
CA ALA A 714 26.44 0.12 -11.11
C ALA A 714 27.25 0.85 -10.03
N LEU A 715 26.52 1.46 -9.09
CA LEU A 715 27.06 2.25 -7.98
C LEU A 715 26.66 1.62 -6.65
N ARG A 716 27.59 1.60 -5.69
CA ARG A 716 27.29 1.26 -4.31
C ARG A 716 27.89 2.32 -3.38
N ILE A 717 27.05 2.78 -2.47
CA ILE A 717 27.36 3.82 -1.48
C ILE A 717 27.09 3.20 -0.10
N ALA A 718 28.11 3.07 0.73
CA ALA A 718 27.97 2.62 2.10
C ALA A 718 28.22 3.81 3.04
N ILE A 719 27.22 4.16 3.83
CA ILE A 719 27.23 5.31 4.72
C ILE A 719 27.26 4.80 6.16
N ARG A 720 28.34 5.09 6.89
CA ARG A 720 28.41 4.84 8.33
C ARG A 720 27.84 6.04 9.07
N MET A 721 26.85 5.78 9.92
CA MET A 721 26.18 6.78 10.73
C MET A 721 26.72 6.76 12.16
N ARG A 722 26.57 7.88 12.87
CA ARG A 722 26.78 7.94 14.32
C ARG A 722 25.84 7.04 15.10
N ALA A 723 24.59 6.93 14.67
CA ALA A 723 23.62 6.05 15.28
C ALA A 723 22.61 5.55 14.23
N ILE A 724 22.04 4.38 14.49
CA ILE A 724 20.86 3.90 13.79
C ILE A 724 19.75 3.76 14.82
N SER A 725 18.70 4.56 14.66
CA SER A 725 17.48 4.44 15.46
C SER A 725 16.50 3.49 14.78
N THR A 726 15.77 2.71 15.59
CA THR A 726 14.66 1.85 15.15
C THR A 726 13.46 1.97 16.09
N ALA A 727 13.36 3.13 16.76
CA ALA A 727 12.36 3.41 17.77
C ALA A 727 10.91 3.23 17.27
N TRP A 728 10.65 3.47 15.98
CA TRP A 728 9.33 3.33 15.35
C TRP A 728 9.19 2.01 14.56
N ASN A 729 10.11 1.06 14.74
CA ASN A 729 10.16 -0.22 14.03
C ASN A 729 9.92 -0.12 12.50
N PRO A 730 10.67 0.75 11.81
CA PRO A 730 10.49 1.02 10.39
C PRO A 730 10.87 -0.19 9.53
N PRO A 731 10.14 -0.46 8.43
CA PRO A 731 10.42 -1.61 7.56
C PRO A 731 11.84 -1.59 6.97
N ASN A 732 12.37 -0.40 6.69
CA ASN A 732 13.71 -0.21 6.15
C ASN A 732 14.84 -0.37 7.17
N GLY A 733 14.51 -0.53 8.46
CA GLY A 733 15.48 -0.81 9.52
C GLY A 733 16.21 0.40 10.09
N PHE A 734 15.74 1.61 9.79
CA PHE A 734 16.17 2.85 10.46
C PHE A 734 15.06 3.91 10.43
N ASP A 735 14.99 4.79 11.43
CA ASP A 735 14.07 5.94 11.51
C ASP A 735 14.80 7.19 12.01
N HIS A 736 14.08 8.32 12.11
CA HIS A 736 14.59 9.63 12.51
C HIS A 736 15.68 10.20 11.57
N VAL A 737 15.82 9.61 10.38
CA VAL A 737 16.71 10.09 9.31
C VAL A 737 16.14 9.77 7.93
N ALA A 738 16.33 10.70 7.02
CA ALA A 738 16.06 10.59 5.59
C ALA A 738 17.32 10.96 4.81
N PHE A 739 17.76 10.05 3.95
CA PHE A 739 18.87 10.24 3.02
C PHE A 739 18.36 10.84 1.70
N SER A 740 18.97 11.94 1.28
CA SER A 740 18.89 12.44 -0.09
C SER A 740 20.25 12.25 -0.77
N ILE A 741 20.33 11.36 -1.75
CA ILE A 741 21.55 11.10 -2.52
C ILE A 741 21.35 11.59 -3.95
N PHE A 742 22.17 12.53 -4.38
CA PHE A 742 22.14 13.14 -5.70
C PHE A 742 23.31 12.62 -6.54
N ILE A 743 23.01 12.19 -7.77
CA ILE A 743 23.97 11.55 -8.67
C ILE A 743 23.97 12.32 -10.01
N ASP A 744 25.11 12.94 -10.33
CA ASP A 744 25.41 13.52 -11.65
C ASP A 744 26.01 12.43 -12.53
N LEU A 745 25.38 12.10 -13.65
CA LEU A 745 25.87 11.08 -14.57
C LEU A 745 26.74 11.72 -15.67
N PRO A 746 27.67 10.96 -16.27
CA PRO A 746 28.49 11.47 -17.36
C PRO A 746 27.67 11.85 -18.60
N LYS A 747 26.60 11.09 -18.92
CA LYS A 747 25.60 11.38 -19.97
C LYS A 747 24.26 10.70 -19.66
N PRO A 748 23.11 11.25 -20.12
CA PRO A 748 22.95 12.53 -20.82
C PRO A 748 23.13 13.73 -19.88
N LYS A 749 23.61 14.88 -20.39
CA LYS A 749 23.79 16.11 -19.60
C LYS A 749 22.52 16.97 -19.69
N GLY A 750 21.93 17.31 -18.54
CA GLY A 750 20.72 18.17 -18.47
C GLY A 750 20.06 18.24 -17.09
N GLY A 751 20.79 17.93 -16.02
CA GLY A 751 20.28 17.74 -14.67
C GLY A 751 19.74 18.98 -13.95
N ALA A 752 19.09 18.76 -12.82
CA ALA A 752 18.56 19.81 -11.95
C ALA A 752 19.61 20.23 -10.91
N ARG A 753 19.54 21.48 -10.44
CA ARG A 753 20.36 21.98 -9.32
C ARG A 753 19.59 22.12 -8.02
N ALA A 754 18.29 22.38 -8.11
CA ALA A 754 17.43 22.45 -6.95
C ALA A 754 17.41 21.11 -6.21
N MET A 755 17.39 21.16 -4.89
CA MET A 755 17.13 20.02 -4.01
C MET A 755 15.64 20.04 -3.65
N PRO A 756 14.79 19.21 -4.28
CA PRO A 756 13.36 19.31 -4.10
C PRO A 756 12.93 19.16 -2.64
N LEU A 757 12.03 20.07 -2.21
CA LEU A 757 11.44 20.14 -0.88
C LEU A 757 12.43 20.43 0.27
N GLN A 758 13.68 20.78 -0.05
CA GLN A 758 14.73 21.05 0.95
C GLN A 758 15.14 22.52 1.04
N ASN A 759 14.55 23.44 0.26
CA ASN A 759 14.94 24.86 0.21
C ASN A 759 16.46 25.06 -0.05
N ALA A 760 17.06 24.20 -0.86
CA ALA A 760 18.49 24.20 -1.14
C ALA A 760 18.80 23.99 -2.62
N GLU A 761 20.02 24.32 -3.03
CA GLU A 761 20.61 23.92 -4.32
C GLU A 761 21.90 23.15 -4.06
N LEU A 762 22.28 22.27 -4.99
CA LEU A 762 23.54 21.56 -4.92
C LEU A 762 24.76 22.51 -4.97
N PRO A 763 25.82 22.19 -4.20
CA PRO A 763 27.04 22.99 -4.14
C PRO A 763 27.85 22.91 -5.43
N ASP A 764 28.87 23.76 -5.54
CA ASP A 764 29.92 23.72 -6.57
C ASP A 764 29.42 23.68 -8.03
N GLY A 765 28.23 24.23 -8.26
CA GLY A 765 27.58 24.20 -9.57
C GLY A 765 27.20 22.80 -10.04
N MET A 766 27.23 21.79 -9.15
CA MET A 766 26.79 20.44 -9.45
C MET A 766 25.31 20.43 -9.86
N SER A 767 24.99 19.60 -10.83
CA SER A 767 23.63 19.19 -11.18
C SER A 767 23.47 17.71 -10.87
N TRP A 768 22.24 17.22 -10.82
CA TRP A 768 21.96 15.80 -10.67
C TRP A 768 21.02 15.31 -11.77
N ASP A 769 21.22 14.07 -12.22
CA ASP A 769 20.35 13.39 -13.18
C ASP A 769 19.43 12.40 -12.48
N VAL A 770 19.91 11.81 -11.37
CA VAL A 770 19.18 10.85 -10.55
C VAL A 770 19.31 11.23 -9.08
N ARG A 771 18.19 11.21 -8.35
CA ARG A 771 18.13 11.45 -6.90
C ARG A 771 17.44 10.29 -6.21
N LEU A 772 18.06 9.76 -5.16
CA LEU A 772 17.44 8.83 -4.20
C LEU A 772 16.93 9.61 -2.99
N ARG A 773 15.69 9.32 -2.56
CA ARG A 773 15.14 9.69 -1.26
C ARG A 773 14.79 8.41 -0.50
N ALA A 774 15.48 8.17 0.62
CA ALA A 774 15.27 6.97 1.43
C ALA A 774 15.10 7.32 2.92
N ASN A 775 14.04 6.81 3.55
CA ASN A 775 13.76 6.94 4.99
C ASN A 775 13.23 5.61 5.54
N GLY A 776 12.71 5.59 6.76
CA GLY A 776 12.22 4.37 7.39
C GLY A 776 11.10 3.63 6.64
N TRP A 777 10.31 4.33 5.82
CA TRP A 777 9.11 3.80 5.16
C TRP A 777 9.16 3.85 3.64
N THR A 778 10.04 4.67 3.07
CA THR A 778 10.12 4.93 1.63
C THR A 778 11.54 4.78 1.11
N ASN A 779 11.64 4.32 -0.13
CA ASN A 779 12.88 4.19 -0.89
C ASN A 779 12.51 4.46 -2.35
N ALA A 780 12.70 5.71 -2.78
CA ALA A 780 12.22 6.20 -4.07
C ALA A 780 13.34 6.90 -4.83
N LEU A 781 13.42 6.64 -6.13
CA LEU A 781 14.35 7.29 -7.04
C LEU A 781 13.58 8.19 -8.00
N PHE A 782 14.19 9.32 -8.34
CA PHE A 782 13.65 10.33 -9.23
C PHE A 782 14.70 10.72 -10.26
N SER A 783 14.27 10.98 -11.48
CA SER A 783 15.07 11.68 -12.48
C SER A 783 14.88 13.18 -12.34
N SER A 784 15.83 13.94 -12.86
CA SER A 784 15.78 15.41 -12.87
C SER A 784 14.66 15.99 -13.74
N GLU A 785 14.01 15.18 -14.56
CA GLU A 785 12.88 15.62 -15.38
C GLU A 785 11.72 16.10 -14.49
N GLY A 786 11.27 17.33 -14.71
CA GLY A 786 10.18 17.94 -13.92
C GLY A 786 10.57 18.35 -12.49
N ALA A 787 11.83 18.13 -12.07
CA ALA A 787 12.27 18.47 -10.73
C ALA A 787 12.36 19.98 -10.51
N SER A 788 11.94 20.44 -9.35
CA SER A 788 12.03 21.85 -8.93
C SER A 788 12.14 21.96 -7.40
N ALA A 789 12.18 23.18 -6.86
CA ALA A 789 12.15 23.38 -5.41
C ALA A 789 10.92 22.75 -4.73
N THR A 790 9.81 22.59 -5.46
CA THR A 790 8.53 22.07 -4.95
C THR A 790 8.09 20.74 -5.58
N ALA A 791 8.91 20.14 -6.45
CA ALA A 791 8.56 18.91 -7.17
C ALA A 791 9.76 17.95 -7.19
N GLU A 792 9.55 16.72 -6.74
CA GLU A 792 10.58 15.67 -6.61
C GLU A 792 11.29 15.30 -7.92
N GLY A 793 10.61 15.50 -9.06
CA GLY A 793 11.01 15.00 -10.38
C GLY A 793 10.19 13.78 -10.79
N THR A 794 10.53 13.18 -11.92
CA THR A 794 9.83 11.99 -12.44
C THR A 794 10.37 10.73 -11.78
N PRO A 795 9.53 9.88 -11.13
CA PRO A 795 9.98 8.63 -10.51
C PRO A 795 10.74 7.70 -11.49
N VAL A 796 11.79 7.04 -10.99
CA VAL A 796 12.63 6.09 -11.73
C VAL A 796 12.61 4.75 -11.02
N VAL A 797 12.45 3.68 -11.80
CA VAL A 797 12.41 2.29 -11.31
C VAL A 797 13.46 1.41 -12.01
N PRO A 798 14.07 0.42 -11.34
CA PRO A 798 13.89 0.07 -9.91
C PRO A 798 14.54 1.07 -8.96
N ALA A 799 14.02 1.12 -7.72
CA ALA A 799 14.68 1.86 -6.63
C ALA A 799 16.03 1.22 -6.21
N ALA A 800 16.77 1.88 -5.30
CA ALA A 800 18.05 1.39 -4.80
C ALA A 800 17.83 0.15 -3.93
N ARG A 801 18.72 -0.84 -4.00
CA ARG A 801 18.73 -1.91 -2.99
C ARG A 801 19.36 -1.37 -1.73
N MET A 802 18.77 -1.70 -0.58
CA MET A 802 19.20 -1.18 0.71
C MET A 802 19.51 -2.31 1.68
N GLN A 803 20.61 -2.16 2.41
CA GLN A 803 21.01 -3.06 3.48
C GLN A 803 21.44 -2.24 4.69
N VAL A 804 20.92 -2.61 5.87
CA VAL A 804 21.28 -1.99 7.14
C VAL A 804 22.06 -2.99 7.98
N ASP A 805 23.27 -2.62 8.38
CA ASP A 805 24.05 -3.33 9.39
C ASP A 805 24.08 -2.50 10.67
N ALA A 806 23.24 -2.89 11.63
CA ALA A 806 23.15 -2.22 12.93
C ALA A 806 24.44 -2.34 13.76
N LYS A 807 25.29 -3.35 13.53
CA LYS A 807 26.53 -3.54 14.29
C LYS A 807 27.60 -2.53 13.86
N THR A 808 27.69 -2.27 12.56
CA THR A 808 28.63 -1.29 12.02
C THR A 808 28.01 0.09 11.87
N ARG A 809 26.70 0.23 12.14
CA ARG A 809 25.89 1.44 11.90
C ARG A 809 25.95 1.88 10.45
N THR A 810 25.94 0.92 9.52
CA THR A 810 26.11 1.19 8.09
C THR A 810 24.81 0.98 7.34
N VAL A 811 24.42 1.98 6.55
CA VAL A 811 23.36 1.87 5.55
C VAL A 811 24.03 1.80 4.18
N THR A 812 23.81 0.70 3.47
CA THR A 812 24.37 0.46 2.13
C THR A 812 23.29 0.57 1.08
N PHE A 813 23.48 1.47 0.12
CA PHE A 813 22.67 1.61 -1.08
C PHE A 813 23.40 1.02 -2.28
N THR A 814 22.74 0.16 -3.04
CA THR A 814 23.26 -0.41 -4.29
C THR A 814 22.31 -0.06 -5.43
N LEU A 815 22.78 0.78 -6.34
CA LEU A 815 22.06 1.25 -7.51
C LEU A 815 22.55 0.48 -8.74
N PRO A 816 21.71 -0.41 -9.33
CA PRO A 816 22.08 -1.08 -10.56
C PRO A 816 22.14 -0.07 -11.73
N ALA A 817 22.85 -0.42 -12.80
CA ALA A 817 22.92 0.41 -14.00
C ALA A 817 21.54 0.82 -14.53
N THR A 818 20.52 -0.04 -14.40
CA THR A 818 19.13 0.27 -14.78
C THR A 818 18.50 1.41 -13.97
N ALA A 819 18.87 1.57 -12.70
CA ALA A 819 18.44 2.71 -11.87
C ALA A 819 19.21 4.00 -12.21
N LEU A 820 20.37 3.87 -12.86
CA LEU A 820 21.24 4.96 -13.30
C LEU A 820 21.12 5.22 -14.80
N LEU A 821 19.88 5.26 -15.30
CA LEU A 821 19.55 5.54 -16.70
C LEU A 821 20.28 4.63 -17.72
N ARG A 822 20.58 3.39 -17.32
CA ARG A 822 21.30 2.36 -18.11
C ARG A 822 22.73 2.73 -18.48
N ALA A 823 23.41 3.54 -17.66
CA ALA A 823 24.83 3.86 -17.79
C ALA A 823 25.70 2.60 -17.99
N THR A 824 26.72 2.70 -18.85
CA THR A 824 27.66 1.59 -19.14
C THR A 824 28.87 1.60 -18.22
N ASP A 825 29.22 2.78 -17.72
CA ASP A 825 30.31 3.13 -16.81
C ASP A 825 29.87 4.37 -16.02
N LEU A 826 30.64 4.70 -14.97
CA LEU A 826 30.37 5.84 -14.08
C LEU A 826 31.61 6.73 -13.93
N GLU A 827 32.56 6.65 -14.87
CA GLU A 827 33.70 7.58 -14.93
C GLU A 827 33.16 9.02 -15.04
N ASP A 828 33.73 9.95 -14.27
CA ASP A 828 33.29 11.35 -14.13
C ASP A 828 31.89 11.55 -13.51
N ALA A 829 31.26 10.50 -12.97
CA ALA A 829 30.03 10.67 -12.19
C ALA A 829 30.34 11.33 -10.83
N ARG A 830 29.37 12.07 -10.28
CA ARG A 830 29.53 12.74 -8.98
C ARG A 830 28.39 12.41 -8.04
N VAL A 831 28.70 12.26 -6.75
CA VAL A 831 27.73 11.90 -5.70
C VAL A 831 27.70 12.98 -4.62
N TYR A 832 26.52 13.45 -4.24
CA TYR A 832 26.31 14.34 -3.09
C TYR A 832 25.24 13.78 -2.17
N ILE A 833 25.52 13.69 -0.88
CA ILE A 833 24.66 13.04 0.12
C ILE A 833 24.26 14.07 1.15
N THR A 834 22.99 14.11 1.54
CA THR A 834 22.51 14.91 2.66
C THR A 834 21.56 14.12 3.55
N THR A 835 21.46 14.51 4.81
CA THR A 835 20.47 13.99 5.76
C THR A 835 19.48 15.06 6.22
N TRP A 836 18.28 14.61 6.57
CA TRP A 836 17.26 15.32 7.35
C TRP A 836 16.39 14.27 8.05
N ASP A 837 15.16 14.60 8.44
CA ASP A 837 14.15 13.63 8.87
C ASP A 837 12.84 13.74 8.05
N TYR A 838 12.10 12.63 7.95
CA TYR A 838 10.86 12.54 7.16
C TYR A 838 9.82 11.67 7.86
N ASP A 839 8.62 12.23 8.06
CA ASP A 839 7.46 11.58 8.68
C ASP A 839 6.17 12.19 8.09
N GLY A 840 5.54 11.49 7.14
CA GLY A 840 4.44 12.04 6.32
C GLY A 840 4.80 13.27 5.47
N GLY A 841 6.09 13.67 5.48
CA GLY A 841 6.62 14.89 4.90
C GLY A 841 7.96 15.27 5.54
N TRP A 842 8.66 16.27 4.99
CA TRP A 842 9.91 16.76 5.57
C TRP A 842 9.64 17.39 6.94
N ARG A 843 10.33 16.92 7.97
CA ARG A 843 10.18 17.41 9.35
C ARG A 843 10.41 18.92 9.40
N ALA A 844 9.59 19.63 10.17
CA ALA A 844 9.61 21.10 10.19
C ALA A 844 10.89 21.67 10.80
N LEU A 845 11.28 22.86 10.35
CA LEU A 845 12.36 23.68 10.89
C LEU A 845 11.74 24.96 11.48
N ALA A 846 12.01 25.24 12.75
CA ALA A 846 11.48 26.40 13.46
C ALA A 846 12.62 27.16 14.17
N PRO A 847 12.34 28.39 14.67
CA PRO A 847 13.34 29.15 15.43
C PRO A 847 13.83 28.39 16.66
N ASP A 848 12.92 27.73 17.38
CA ASP A 848 13.20 26.90 18.56
C ASP A 848 12.83 25.44 18.27
N ALA A 849 13.57 24.50 18.88
CA ALA A 849 13.27 23.08 18.75
C ALA A 849 11.95 22.75 19.47
N GLY A 850 11.09 21.98 18.80
CA GLY A 850 9.86 21.44 19.36
C GLY A 850 9.99 19.94 19.67
N PRO A 851 8.93 19.28 20.15
CA PRO A 851 8.93 17.82 20.35
C PRO A 851 9.36 17.06 19.09
N HIS A 852 8.85 17.49 17.93
CA HIS A 852 9.06 16.85 16.64
C HIS A 852 9.55 17.82 15.55
N ALA A 853 10.00 19.02 15.92
CA ALA A 853 10.49 20.03 14.96
C ALA A 853 11.94 20.40 15.27
N PHE A 854 12.77 20.51 14.23
CA PHE A 854 14.14 21.01 14.36
C PHE A 854 14.13 22.49 14.72
N GLY A 855 15.10 22.92 15.53
CA GLY A 855 15.27 24.31 15.93
C GLY A 855 16.38 25.04 15.17
N GLY A 856 16.52 26.35 15.41
CA GLY A 856 17.65 27.15 14.96
C GLY A 856 17.54 27.76 13.55
N GLY A 857 16.36 27.72 12.92
CA GLY A 857 16.19 28.21 11.54
C GLY A 857 14.79 28.74 11.19
N ASP A 858 14.64 29.20 9.95
CA ASP A 858 13.40 29.72 9.37
C ASP A 858 12.91 28.82 8.23
N ALA A 859 11.79 28.12 8.44
CA ALA A 859 11.18 27.20 7.47
C ALA A 859 11.00 27.76 6.06
N ALA A 860 10.84 29.08 5.90
CA ALA A 860 10.58 29.69 4.60
C ALA A 860 11.86 29.95 3.79
N ARG A 861 13.04 29.94 4.44
CA ARG A 861 14.29 30.41 3.83
C ARG A 861 15.44 29.44 3.99
N ASP A 862 15.51 28.79 5.13
CA ASP A 862 16.65 27.99 5.51
C ASP A 862 16.54 26.56 4.97
N PRO A 863 17.69 25.95 4.59
CA PRO A 863 17.71 24.62 3.97
C PRO A 863 17.39 23.51 4.98
N ARG A 864 16.62 22.51 4.54
CA ARG A 864 16.42 21.25 5.28
C ARG A 864 17.53 20.27 4.94
N VAL A 865 18.72 20.60 5.43
CA VAL A 865 19.95 19.80 5.34
C VAL A 865 20.56 19.82 6.74
N LEU A 866 20.73 18.65 7.34
CA LEU A 866 21.26 18.51 8.68
C LEU A 866 22.75 18.26 8.61
N ASP A 867 23.12 17.32 7.76
CA ASP A 867 24.48 16.93 7.45
C ASP A 867 24.66 16.71 5.94
N ALA A 868 25.89 16.77 5.43
CA ALA A 868 26.19 16.64 4.01
C ALA A 868 27.63 16.17 3.69
N VAL A 869 27.74 15.19 2.79
CA VAL A 869 29.02 14.71 2.24
C VAL A 869 29.08 14.86 0.73
N GLY A 870 30.20 15.40 0.23
CA GLY A 870 30.53 15.53 -1.19
C GLY A 870 30.58 16.99 -1.71
N PRO A 871 30.68 17.20 -3.03
CA PRO A 871 30.62 16.18 -4.09
C PRO A 871 31.80 15.18 -4.02
N ILE A 872 31.50 13.89 -4.21
CA ILE A 872 32.46 12.80 -4.35
C ILE A 872 32.61 12.50 -5.84
N ASP A 873 33.81 12.59 -6.38
CA ASP A 873 34.10 12.31 -7.80
C ASP A 873 34.41 10.83 -8.01
N ILE A 874 33.80 10.21 -9.02
CA ILE A 874 34.08 8.82 -9.42
C ILE A 874 35.17 8.83 -10.50
N PRO A 875 36.34 8.21 -10.25
CA PRO A 875 37.52 8.29 -11.12
C PRO A 875 37.49 7.39 -12.36
#